data_AF-A0A1S9BWV9-F1
#
_entry.id   AF-A0A1S9BWV9-F1
#
_cell.length_a   1.000
_cell.length_b   1.000
_cell.length_c   1.000
_cell.angle_alpha   90.00
_cell.angle_beta   90.00
_cell.angle_gamma   90.00
#
_symmetry.space_group_name_H-M   'P 1'
#
loop_
_entity.id
_entity.type
_entity.pdbx_description
1 polymer ?
#
loop_
_entity_poly.entity_id
_entity_poly.type
_entity_poly.pdbx_seq_one_letter_code
_entity_poly.pdbx_strand_id
1 'polypeptide(L)'
;MKHSIVIAADKSGSGKTTLTCGLIHVLKKRGLKVQSFKCGPDYIDPMFHRKVLGVSSANLDSFFVEPELLRQLYEERAGSADISVIEGVMGYYDGLGGVSTKGSTWEVAGIIGSPTVLVMDCKGGSVSIAALMRGMLDFSKHRGGSGIRGVILNRVSPMFYERLKGLIEDACPEVKVLGYLPEIKEYNVPSRHLGLISPEEMDGFYSWIEALGETIEKNIDIDGIIELASSDNWMDSEKNSIDSTGMPESDKSSDHKDNLISDSISSLVLENADLKNEAVQNCCGENIPLRDFSKFKLSNTVRLGIAEDEAFSFYYQENKDILEKMGGELVSFSPLHDERLPEDLDGLIIGGGYPELYAEALSANVYMRNSIAQAVNKGLSLIAECGGYMYLNKSICTDDTNGYSREGNVSMNPDEECCEMCGVFSGELRKQDRLVRFGYIEAETKTAGLFGPAGTVLRGHEFHRFDCADNGAGFSIRKPSAGTGKAKTAGKIYDGIFYDRSKSAGWPHFYYYSNPEAIFNFMKNCERFKIERAAQQKWDSIGKPIDSLGVLEKHVIKLCGIQRTLEPSVEKRALVVLCADHGCVKEGVTQTDSSVTRKVADSFVKGATTTSIFAKGNDVDVYTVDVGMIGPRYSDSENFHFCNAKLSRSADGKTADSDVKNSPDQKNSLNFQKLRQDVVNDRRLMDGSGNIAVEAAMDEETGRKALQLGRDIVSELKEEGYDIIATGEMGIGNTTPTAALLAYFMGASAEEAVGYGAGLSEEGLRRKQDVVRRALERLEKLSLSEEAKEYRVFSRDTAEKALFQIGGPEIAVMAGMFLGAVEHEVPIIIDGIISTAAALSAFMMDERVSDYAFASHISKEKLAGQALERMDLRAIIDAEMSLGEGSGAVLLIPLLSAAVDAFNKMGTFKDIDVKAYHRFK
;
A
#
# COMPACT_ATOMS: atom_id res chain seq x y z
N MET A 1 -33.81 -3.07 -9.89
CA MET A 1 -32.84 -1.96 -9.93
C MET A 1 -33.16 -1.04 -8.76
N LYS A 2 -32.16 -0.57 -8.01
CA LYS A 2 -32.40 0.26 -6.80
C LYS A 2 -32.71 1.69 -7.25
N HIS A 3 -33.76 2.29 -6.69
CA HIS A 3 -34.11 3.67 -7.05
C HIS A 3 -33.02 4.62 -6.56
N SER A 4 -32.54 5.52 -7.42
CA SER A 4 -31.46 6.44 -7.07
C SER A 4 -31.61 7.78 -7.76
N ILE A 5 -31.23 8.85 -7.07
CA ILE A 5 -31.27 10.20 -7.61
C ILE A 5 -30.00 10.97 -7.22
N VAL A 6 -29.41 11.67 -8.19
CA VAL A 6 -28.28 12.57 -7.96
C VAL A 6 -28.80 14.00 -7.79
N ILE A 7 -28.39 14.68 -6.73
CA ILE A 7 -28.65 16.10 -6.50
C ILE A 7 -27.37 16.88 -6.85
N ALA A 8 -27.38 17.56 -7.99
CA ALA A 8 -26.24 18.33 -8.51
C ALA A 8 -26.53 19.83 -8.53
N ALA A 9 -25.55 20.65 -8.92
CA ALA A 9 -25.75 22.09 -9.11
C ALA A 9 -24.90 22.63 -10.25
N ASP A 10 -25.20 23.85 -10.69
CA ASP A 10 -24.40 24.61 -11.66
C ASP A 10 -23.03 25.01 -11.10
N LYS A 11 -22.94 25.25 -9.79
CA LYS A 11 -21.72 25.63 -9.07
C LYS A 11 -21.78 25.33 -7.57
N SER A 12 -20.65 25.50 -6.88
CA SER A 12 -20.60 25.49 -5.41
C SER A 12 -21.42 26.63 -4.79
N GLY A 13 -22.05 26.38 -3.64
CA GLY A 13 -22.85 27.39 -2.94
C GLY A 13 -24.29 27.58 -3.42
N SER A 14 -24.75 26.81 -4.42
CA SER A 14 -26.13 26.83 -4.92
C SER A 14 -27.16 26.14 -3.99
N GLY A 15 -26.72 25.55 -2.87
CA GLY A 15 -27.60 24.98 -1.83
C GLY A 15 -27.85 23.46 -1.91
N LYS A 16 -26.93 22.69 -2.51
CA LYS A 16 -27.01 21.22 -2.60
C LYS A 16 -27.21 20.57 -1.23
N THR A 17 -26.28 20.74 -0.30
CA THR A 17 -26.32 20.17 1.06
C THR A 17 -27.64 20.43 1.77
N THR A 18 -28.13 21.68 1.71
CA THR A 18 -29.42 22.06 2.30
C THR A 18 -30.55 21.25 1.69
N LEU A 19 -30.65 21.23 0.36
CA LEU A 19 -31.70 20.49 -0.33
C LEU A 19 -31.59 18.98 -0.08
N THR A 20 -30.40 18.41 -0.16
CA THR A 20 -30.15 16.98 0.10
C THR A 20 -30.62 16.60 1.49
N CYS A 21 -30.21 17.34 2.52
CA CYS A 21 -30.59 17.07 3.92
C CYS A 21 -32.11 17.12 4.11
N GLY A 22 -32.75 18.14 3.56
CA GLY A 22 -34.21 18.28 3.66
C GLY A 22 -34.98 17.21 2.86
N LEU A 23 -34.50 16.83 1.67
CA LEU A 23 -35.06 15.74 0.87
C LEU A 23 -34.94 14.40 1.59
N ILE A 24 -33.77 14.10 2.14
CA ILE A 24 -33.53 12.91 2.95
C ILE A 24 -34.52 12.85 4.13
N HIS A 25 -34.68 13.96 4.86
CA HIS A 25 -35.60 14.05 5.98
C HIS A 25 -37.05 13.77 5.56
N VAL A 26 -37.49 14.39 4.47
CA VAL A 26 -38.83 14.21 3.88
C VAL A 26 -39.09 12.75 3.48
N LEU A 27 -38.17 12.14 2.73
CA LEU A 27 -38.30 10.74 2.28
C LEU A 27 -38.38 9.77 3.47
N LYS A 28 -37.60 10.03 4.53
CA LYS A 28 -37.66 9.28 5.79
C LYS A 28 -39.00 9.47 6.51
N LYS A 29 -39.54 10.70 6.55
CA LYS A 29 -40.87 11.00 7.13
C LYS A 29 -42.01 10.30 6.37
N ARG A 30 -41.84 10.10 5.07
CA ARG A 30 -42.72 9.30 4.21
C ARG A 30 -42.54 7.78 4.38
N GLY A 31 -41.67 7.33 5.28
CA GLY A 31 -41.50 5.92 5.64
C GLY A 31 -40.56 5.13 4.73
N LEU A 32 -39.82 5.78 3.83
CA LEU A 32 -38.85 5.12 2.96
C LEU A 32 -37.53 4.86 3.68
N LYS A 33 -36.91 3.72 3.39
CA LYS A 33 -35.52 3.42 3.75
C LYS A 33 -34.60 4.16 2.80
N VAL A 34 -33.99 5.24 3.28
CA VAL A 34 -33.11 6.09 2.49
C VAL A 34 -31.64 5.76 2.79
N GLN A 35 -30.82 5.63 1.74
CA GLN A 35 -29.36 5.66 1.86
C GLN A 35 -28.82 6.91 1.19
N SER A 36 -27.84 7.58 1.80
CA SER A 36 -27.19 8.74 1.20
C SER A 36 -25.75 8.47 0.79
N PHE A 37 -25.32 9.22 -0.22
CA PHE A 37 -23.97 9.24 -0.73
C PHE A 37 -23.52 10.67 -1.01
N LYS A 38 -22.20 10.87 -1.03
CA LYS A 38 -21.57 12.12 -1.43
C LYS A 38 -20.55 11.84 -2.53
N CYS A 39 -20.65 12.53 -3.66
CA CYS A 39 -19.61 12.49 -4.68
C CYS A 39 -18.36 13.21 -4.15
N GLY A 40 -17.17 12.68 -4.45
CA GLY A 40 -15.89 13.32 -4.15
C GLY A 40 -15.39 13.14 -2.70
N PRO A 41 -14.22 13.73 -2.37
CA PRO A 41 -13.52 13.56 -1.11
C PRO A 41 -13.97 14.63 -0.11
N ASP A 42 -15.12 14.42 0.51
CA ASP A 42 -15.67 15.34 1.51
C ASP A 42 -16.14 14.58 2.75
N TYR A 43 -15.86 15.14 3.92
CA TYR A 43 -16.27 14.60 5.22
C TYR A 43 -17.45 15.36 5.82
N ILE A 44 -17.62 16.64 5.48
CA ILE A 44 -18.58 17.51 6.14
C ILE A 44 -20.01 17.18 5.68
N ASP A 45 -20.24 17.10 4.37
CA ASP A 45 -21.57 16.77 3.84
C ASP A 45 -22.05 15.38 4.33
N PRO A 46 -21.23 14.31 4.35
CA PRO A 46 -21.59 13.04 4.98
C PRO A 46 -21.96 13.12 6.47
N MET A 47 -21.36 14.03 7.25
CA MET A 47 -21.76 14.25 8.65
C MET A 47 -23.16 14.83 8.74
N PHE A 48 -23.51 15.79 7.88
CA PHE A 48 -24.86 16.34 7.80
C PHE A 48 -25.88 15.25 7.45
N HIS A 49 -25.58 14.47 6.42
CA HIS A 49 -26.42 13.33 6.03
C HIS A 49 -26.61 12.34 7.19
N ARG A 50 -25.53 11.98 7.88
CA ARG A 50 -25.56 11.07 9.03
C ARG A 50 -26.44 11.60 10.15
N LYS A 51 -26.35 12.89 10.48
CA LYS A 51 -27.16 13.50 11.55
C LYS A 51 -28.66 13.51 11.21
N VAL A 52 -29.03 13.65 9.93
CA VAL A 52 -30.43 13.56 9.47
C VAL A 52 -30.92 12.11 9.40
N LEU A 53 -30.13 11.22 8.78
CA LEU A 53 -30.49 9.82 8.55
C LEU A 53 -30.49 8.98 9.83
N GLY A 54 -29.52 9.20 10.72
CA GLY A 54 -29.20 8.32 11.84
C GLY A 54 -28.36 7.09 11.44
N VAL A 55 -27.97 6.97 10.17
CA VAL A 55 -27.05 5.96 9.64
C VAL A 55 -25.95 6.63 8.82
N SER A 56 -24.81 5.96 8.62
CA SER A 56 -23.67 6.57 7.95
C SER A 56 -23.85 6.75 6.43
N SER A 57 -23.43 7.92 5.94
CA SER A 57 -23.32 8.26 4.52
C SER A 57 -21.97 7.83 3.95
N ALA A 58 -21.96 7.47 2.68
CA ALA A 58 -20.80 6.99 1.93
C ALA A 58 -20.27 8.04 0.93
N ASN A 59 -19.01 7.92 0.51
CA ASN A 59 -18.36 8.70 -0.53
C ASN A 59 -18.19 7.88 -1.81
N LEU A 60 -18.47 8.50 -2.96
CA LEU A 60 -18.31 7.91 -4.29
C LEU A 60 -17.38 8.78 -5.13
N ASP A 61 -16.24 8.22 -5.55
CA ASP A 61 -15.20 8.99 -6.20
C ASP A 61 -14.44 8.17 -7.25
N SER A 62 -14.61 8.55 -8.53
CA SER A 62 -13.98 7.91 -9.68
C SER A 62 -12.50 8.27 -9.87
N PHE A 63 -11.94 9.16 -9.04
CA PHE A 63 -10.50 9.34 -8.93
C PHE A 63 -9.88 8.27 -8.03
N PHE A 64 -10.52 7.95 -6.90
CA PHE A 64 -9.97 6.99 -5.94
C PHE A 64 -10.03 5.55 -6.45
N VAL A 65 -11.12 5.17 -7.12
CA VAL A 65 -11.36 3.80 -7.59
C VAL A 65 -11.84 3.76 -9.03
N GLU A 66 -11.62 2.63 -9.69
CA GLU A 66 -12.17 2.33 -11.01
C GLU A 66 -13.72 2.26 -11.02
N PRO A 67 -14.38 2.54 -12.16
CA PRO A 67 -15.84 2.53 -12.27
C PRO A 67 -16.53 1.26 -11.78
N GLU A 68 -15.93 0.10 -12.02
CA GLU A 68 -16.45 -1.22 -11.62
C GLU A 68 -16.53 -1.34 -10.10
N LEU A 69 -15.44 -0.98 -9.42
CA LEU A 69 -15.39 -0.99 -7.95
C LEU A 69 -16.28 0.10 -7.36
N LEU A 70 -16.35 1.29 -7.96
CA LEU A 70 -17.27 2.35 -7.53
C LEU A 70 -18.73 1.85 -7.53
N ARG A 71 -19.14 1.18 -8.61
CA ARG A 71 -20.48 0.61 -8.72
C ARG A 71 -20.72 -0.47 -7.67
N GLN A 72 -19.75 -1.37 -7.46
CA GLN A 72 -19.84 -2.39 -6.41
C GLN A 72 -20.00 -1.77 -5.02
N LEU A 73 -19.20 -0.75 -4.67
CA LEU A 73 -19.30 -0.05 -3.37
C LEU A 73 -20.66 0.63 -3.20
N TYR A 74 -21.15 1.28 -4.25
CA TYR A 74 -22.50 1.84 -4.27
C TYR A 74 -23.56 0.77 -4.03
N GLU A 75 -23.52 -0.34 -4.76
CA GLU A 75 -24.51 -1.40 -4.67
C GLU A 75 -24.52 -2.09 -3.30
N GLU A 76 -23.34 -2.44 -2.77
CA GLU A 76 -23.19 -3.03 -1.44
C GLU A 76 -23.82 -2.13 -0.38
N ARG A 77 -23.49 -0.83 -0.41
CA ARG A 77 -23.95 0.14 0.58
C ARG A 77 -25.42 0.50 0.43
N ALA A 78 -25.90 0.65 -0.80
CA ALA A 78 -27.31 0.90 -1.07
C ALA A 78 -28.18 -0.25 -0.54
N GLY A 79 -27.63 -1.47 -0.42
CA GLY A 79 -28.25 -2.57 0.34
C GLY A 79 -29.72 -2.78 0.00
N SER A 80 -30.59 -2.75 1.01
CA SER A 80 -32.04 -2.84 0.86
C SER A 80 -32.75 -1.48 0.94
N ALA A 81 -32.08 -0.37 0.58
CA ALA A 81 -32.69 0.94 0.56
C ALA A 81 -33.79 1.01 -0.51
N ASP A 82 -34.88 1.70 -0.19
CA ASP A 82 -35.97 1.97 -1.14
C ASP A 82 -35.55 3.08 -2.11
N ILE A 83 -34.68 4.00 -1.67
CA ILE A 83 -34.13 5.08 -2.50
C ILE A 83 -32.73 5.52 -2.01
N SER A 84 -31.81 5.72 -2.96
CA SER A 84 -30.49 6.32 -2.76
C SER A 84 -30.51 7.80 -3.15
N VAL A 85 -30.04 8.69 -2.26
CA VAL A 85 -29.85 10.12 -2.56
C VAL A 85 -28.36 10.44 -2.61
N ILE A 86 -27.86 10.84 -3.78
CA ILE A 86 -26.44 11.06 -4.04
C ILE A 86 -26.19 12.56 -4.21
N GLU A 87 -25.46 13.18 -3.29
CA GLU A 87 -25.11 14.59 -3.42
C GLU A 87 -23.87 14.81 -4.29
N GLY A 88 -23.98 15.69 -5.28
CA GLY A 88 -22.87 16.09 -6.15
C GLY A 88 -21.78 16.92 -5.45
N VAL A 89 -20.59 16.93 -6.05
CA VAL A 89 -19.47 17.80 -5.69
C VAL A 89 -19.34 18.94 -6.69
N MET A 90 -18.92 20.12 -6.22
CA MET A 90 -18.71 21.32 -7.06
C MET A 90 -19.88 21.61 -8.02
N GLY A 91 -19.61 22.08 -9.24
CA GLY A 91 -20.56 22.08 -10.35
C GLY A 91 -20.66 20.70 -11.01
N TYR A 92 -21.77 20.43 -11.70
CA TYR A 92 -22.11 19.10 -12.21
C TYR A 92 -21.01 18.45 -13.06
N TYR A 93 -20.36 19.23 -13.94
CA TYR A 93 -19.28 18.78 -14.82
C TYR A 93 -17.87 19.03 -14.27
N ASP A 94 -17.75 19.65 -13.09
CA ASP A 94 -16.46 20.06 -12.54
C ASP A 94 -15.77 18.87 -11.87
N GLY A 95 -14.66 18.41 -12.46
CA GLY A 95 -13.82 17.34 -11.94
C GLY A 95 -12.37 17.78 -11.70
N LEU A 96 -11.42 16.90 -11.97
CA LEU A 96 -9.99 17.08 -11.68
C LEU A 96 -9.46 18.43 -12.20
N GLY A 97 -8.90 19.21 -11.27
CA GLY A 97 -8.30 20.52 -11.55
C GLY A 97 -9.27 21.59 -12.08
N GLY A 98 -10.58 21.33 -12.09
CA GLY A 98 -11.60 22.22 -12.66
C GLY A 98 -11.53 22.34 -14.19
N VAL A 99 -10.79 21.46 -14.86
CA VAL A 99 -10.57 21.49 -16.32
C VAL A 99 -10.87 20.15 -16.99
N SER A 100 -11.36 19.19 -16.22
CA SER A 100 -11.71 17.84 -16.65
C SER A 100 -13.04 17.43 -16.05
N THR A 101 -13.78 16.56 -16.73
CA THR A 101 -15.00 15.91 -16.21
C THR A 101 -14.69 14.64 -15.41
N LYS A 102 -13.42 14.18 -15.38
CA LYS A 102 -13.02 13.04 -14.55
C LYS A 102 -13.11 13.40 -13.07
N GLY A 103 -13.67 12.54 -12.23
CA GLY A 103 -13.94 12.82 -10.82
C GLY A 103 -15.11 13.78 -10.59
N SER A 104 -15.91 14.08 -11.62
CA SER A 104 -17.07 15.00 -11.51
C SER A 104 -18.34 14.27 -11.09
N THR A 105 -19.33 15.05 -10.66
CA THR A 105 -20.68 14.54 -10.36
C THR A 105 -21.31 13.85 -11.57
N TRP A 106 -21.13 14.38 -12.79
CA TRP A 106 -21.62 13.79 -14.04
C TRP A 106 -21.03 12.41 -14.31
N GLU A 107 -19.72 12.23 -14.09
CA GLU A 107 -19.08 10.93 -14.31
C GLU A 107 -19.60 9.89 -13.31
N VAL A 108 -19.71 10.25 -12.02
CA VAL A 108 -20.27 9.35 -10.98
C VAL A 108 -21.73 9.00 -11.28
N ALA A 109 -22.55 9.98 -11.66
CA ALA A 109 -23.94 9.76 -12.06
C ALA A 109 -24.06 8.80 -13.26
N GLY A 110 -23.15 8.92 -14.22
CA GLY A 110 -23.04 8.02 -15.37
C GLY A 110 -22.65 6.60 -15.00
N ILE A 111 -21.63 6.43 -14.15
CA ILE A 111 -21.18 5.10 -13.68
C ILE A 111 -22.31 4.35 -12.97
N ILE A 112 -23.07 5.04 -12.13
CA ILE A 112 -24.20 4.47 -11.39
C ILE A 112 -25.43 4.28 -12.29
N GLY A 113 -25.54 5.07 -13.35
CA GLY A 113 -26.74 5.14 -14.19
C GLY A 113 -27.88 5.94 -13.56
N SER A 114 -27.59 6.75 -12.54
CA SER A 114 -28.61 7.50 -11.79
C SER A 114 -29.01 8.78 -12.54
N PRO A 115 -30.32 9.09 -12.67
CA PRO A 115 -30.77 10.38 -13.15
C PRO A 115 -30.35 11.50 -12.18
N THR A 116 -30.26 12.72 -12.71
CA THR A 116 -29.82 13.90 -11.96
C THR A 116 -30.91 14.97 -11.90
N VAL A 117 -31.10 15.54 -10.71
CA VAL A 117 -31.83 16.77 -10.44
C VAL A 117 -30.85 17.90 -10.19
N LEU A 118 -30.94 18.96 -11.00
CA LEU A 118 -30.07 20.12 -10.89
C LEU A 118 -30.67 21.20 -9.98
N VAL A 119 -29.91 21.65 -8.98
CA VAL A 119 -30.23 22.78 -8.12
C VAL A 119 -29.62 24.04 -8.70
N MET A 120 -30.45 25.00 -9.12
CA MET A 120 -29.98 26.26 -9.72
C MET A 120 -30.23 27.44 -8.78
N ASP A 121 -29.18 28.18 -8.44
CA ASP A 121 -29.31 29.44 -7.70
C ASP A 121 -29.90 30.52 -8.61
N CYS A 122 -31.15 30.90 -8.35
CA CYS A 122 -31.88 31.88 -9.15
C CYS A 122 -31.78 33.30 -8.57
N LYS A 123 -31.04 33.52 -7.48
CA LYS A 123 -30.92 34.83 -6.86
C LYS A 123 -30.28 35.84 -7.83
N GLY A 124 -31.04 36.87 -8.20
CA GLY A 124 -30.62 37.88 -9.17
C GLY A 124 -30.57 37.39 -10.62
N GLY A 125 -31.01 36.17 -10.91
CA GLY A 125 -31.14 35.60 -12.25
C GLY A 125 -32.52 35.85 -12.87
N SER A 126 -32.63 35.73 -14.19
CA SER A 126 -33.88 35.82 -14.97
C SER A 126 -33.78 34.89 -16.19
N VAL A 127 -34.07 35.36 -17.42
CA VAL A 127 -33.99 34.60 -18.68
C VAL A 127 -32.66 33.81 -18.84
N SER A 128 -31.55 34.34 -18.33
CA SER A 128 -30.24 33.67 -18.35
C SER A 128 -30.21 32.29 -17.67
N ILE A 129 -31.13 32.02 -16.72
CA ILE A 129 -31.24 30.71 -16.06
C ILE A 129 -31.63 29.63 -17.09
N ALA A 130 -32.59 29.91 -17.98
CA ALA A 130 -32.99 28.99 -19.03
C ALA A 130 -31.86 28.75 -20.05
N ALA A 131 -31.09 29.80 -20.39
CA ALA A 131 -29.92 29.69 -21.26
C ALA A 131 -28.80 28.83 -20.64
N LEU A 132 -28.51 29.04 -19.35
CA LEU A 132 -27.54 28.24 -18.60
C LEU A 132 -27.98 26.77 -18.57
N MET A 133 -29.25 26.50 -18.26
CA MET A 133 -29.81 25.15 -18.24
C MET A 133 -29.66 24.45 -19.59
N ARG A 134 -30.08 25.11 -20.69
CA ARG A 134 -29.93 24.59 -22.05
C ARG A 134 -28.47 24.29 -22.38
N GLY A 135 -27.55 25.20 -22.03
CA GLY A 135 -26.11 24.99 -22.20
C GLY A 135 -25.57 23.78 -21.43
N MET A 136 -26.03 23.57 -20.19
CA MET A 136 -25.65 22.40 -19.39
C MET A 136 -26.16 21.08 -19.99
N LEU A 137 -27.35 21.07 -20.60
CA LEU A 137 -27.86 19.90 -21.33
C LEU A 137 -27.07 19.64 -22.61
N ASP A 138 -26.77 20.70 -23.37
CA ASP A 138 -26.11 20.58 -24.66
C ASP A 138 -24.62 20.19 -24.55
N PHE A 139 -23.96 20.57 -23.45
CA PHE A 139 -22.53 20.32 -23.24
C PHE A 139 -22.10 18.86 -23.38
N SER A 140 -22.94 17.91 -22.95
CA SER A 140 -22.62 16.48 -22.96
C SER A 140 -23.43 15.66 -23.97
N LYS A 141 -24.18 16.30 -24.90
CA LYS A 141 -24.94 15.60 -25.94
C LYS A 141 -24.08 14.64 -26.78
N HIS A 142 -22.84 15.03 -27.07
CA HIS A 142 -21.88 14.19 -27.81
C HIS A 142 -21.07 13.24 -26.92
N ARG A 143 -21.38 13.18 -25.62
CA ARG A 143 -20.66 12.40 -24.60
C ARG A 143 -21.58 11.39 -23.90
N GLY A 144 -22.64 10.96 -24.59
CA GLY A 144 -23.60 9.99 -24.07
C GLY A 144 -24.75 10.59 -23.26
N GLY A 145 -24.84 11.92 -23.16
CA GLY A 145 -25.95 12.65 -22.55
C GLY A 145 -25.63 13.39 -21.25
N SER A 146 -26.58 14.18 -20.77
CA SER A 146 -26.43 14.92 -19.50
C SER A 146 -26.91 14.14 -18.29
N GLY A 147 -27.82 13.18 -18.46
CA GLY A 147 -28.51 12.52 -17.33
C GLY A 147 -29.37 13.47 -16.48
N ILE A 148 -29.44 14.76 -16.81
CA ILE A 148 -30.28 15.73 -16.10
C ILE A 148 -31.72 15.52 -16.56
N ARG A 149 -32.62 15.25 -15.61
CA ARG A 149 -34.05 14.98 -15.86
C ARG A 149 -34.98 15.87 -15.03
N GLY A 150 -34.44 16.52 -13.99
CA GLY A 150 -35.19 17.47 -13.17
C GLY A 150 -34.37 18.72 -12.83
N VAL A 151 -35.07 19.81 -12.49
CA VAL A 151 -34.47 21.04 -11.96
C VAL A 151 -35.28 21.60 -10.79
N ILE A 152 -34.59 22.09 -9.77
CA ILE A 152 -35.15 22.77 -8.61
C ILE A 152 -34.56 24.17 -8.55
N LEU A 153 -35.43 25.18 -8.46
CA LEU A 153 -35.03 26.59 -8.45
C LEU A 153 -34.83 27.05 -7.01
N ASN A 154 -33.59 27.40 -6.63
CA ASN A 154 -33.28 27.85 -5.28
C ASN A 154 -33.26 29.38 -5.17
N ARG A 155 -33.57 29.90 -3.98
CA ARG A 155 -33.62 31.34 -3.63
C ARG A 155 -34.53 32.16 -4.55
N VAL A 156 -35.71 31.62 -4.85
CA VAL A 156 -36.71 32.27 -5.71
C VAL A 156 -38.04 32.50 -4.98
N SER A 157 -38.72 33.61 -5.28
CA SER A 157 -40.04 33.89 -4.73
C SER A 157 -41.14 33.11 -5.48
N PRO A 158 -42.29 32.80 -4.84
CA PRO A 158 -43.37 32.07 -5.50
C PRO A 158 -43.83 32.73 -6.81
N MET A 159 -43.90 34.07 -6.83
CA MET A 159 -44.31 34.83 -8.01
C MET A 159 -43.31 34.72 -9.17
N PHE A 160 -42.01 34.68 -8.86
CA PHE A 160 -40.97 34.62 -9.89
C PHE A 160 -40.71 33.18 -10.35
N TYR A 161 -40.93 32.20 -9.47
CA TYR A 161 -40.89 30.78 -9.80
C TYR A 161 -41.78 30.44 -11.00
N GLU A 162 -43.06 30.85 -10.98
CA GLU A 162 -43.99 30.58 -12.09
C GLU A 162 -43.50 31.11 -13.45
N ARG A 163 -42.81 32.26 -13.44
CA ARG A 163 -42.23 32.85 -14.65
C ARG A 163 -41.01 32.05 -15.14
N LEU A 164 -40.10 31.70 -14.23
CA LEU A 164 -38.91 30.92 -14.58
C LEU A 164 -39.27 29.50 -15.00
N LYS A 165 -40.28 28.90 -14.36
CA LYS A 165 -40.79 27.58 -14.71
C LYS A 165 -41.19 27.52 -16.18
N GLY A 166 -42.07 28.41 -16.63
CA GLY A 166 -42.49 28.45 -18.04
C GLY A 166 -41.32 28.66 -18.99
N LEU A 167 -40.40 29.57 -18.66
CA LEU A 167 -39.20 29.81 -19.48
C LEU A 167 -38.29 28.58 -19.61
N ILE A 168 -38.11 27.83 -18.52
CA ILE A 168 -37.25 26.63 -18.52
C ILE A 168 -37.95 25.49 -19.24
N GLU A 169 -39.24 25.25 -19.01
CA GLU A 169 -40.01 24.19 -19.68
C GLU A 169 -40.10 24.44 -21.19
N ASP A 170 -40.29 25.70 -21.62
CA ASP A 170 -40.25 26.08 -23.04
C ASP A 170 -38.86 25.87 -23.65
N ALA A 171 -37.81 26.29 -22.93
CA ALA A 171 -36.44 26.21 -23.43
C ALA A 171 -35.85 24.80 -23.36
N CYS A 172 -36.33 23.94 -22.45
CA CYS A 172 -35.80 22.63 -22.07
C CYS A 172 -36.94 21.61 -21.81
N PRO A 173 -37.73 21.22 -22.83
CA PRO A 173 -38.88 20.32 -22.66
C PRO A 173 -38.52 18.92 -22.15
N GLU A 174 -37.25 18.53 -22.23
CA GLU A 174 -36.75 17.25 -21.71
C GLU A 174 -36.49 17.24 -20.19
N VAL A 175 -36.61 18.38 -19.50
CA VAL A 175 -36.36 18.50 -18.05
C VAL A 175 -37.61 18.97 -17.31
N LYS A 176 -37.99 18.24 -16.26
CA LYS A 176 -39.11 18.60 -15.38
C LYS A 176 -38.69 19.66 -14.36
N VAL A 177 -39.41 20.77 -14.29
CA VAL A 177 -39.23 21.75 -13.19
C VAL A 177 -39.97 21.23 -11.96
N LEU A 178 -39.22 20.66 -11.02
CA LEU A 178 -39.76 19.92 -9.87
C LEU A 178 -40.25 20.82 -8.74
N GLY A 179 -39.88 22.11 -8.73
CA GLY A 179 -40.32 23.03 -7.68
C GLY A 179 -39.31 24.12 -7.39
N TYR A 180 -39.47 24.75 -6.23
CA TYR A 180 -38.57 25.79 -5.78
C TYR A 180 -38.36 25.80 -4.26
N LEU A 181 -37.26 26.43 -3.85
CA LEU A 181 -36.99 26.75 -2.46
C LEU A 181 -36.86 28.28 -2.32
N PRO A 182 -37.65 28.93 -1.43
CA PRO A 182 -37.49 30.36 -1.16
C PRO A 182 -36.18 30.65 -0.42
N GLU A 183 -35.79 31.93 -0.37
CA GLU A 183 -34.65 32.35 0.45
C GLU A 183 -34.98 32.19 1.94
N ILE A 184 -34.36 31.21 2.59
CA ILE A 184 -34.54 30.95 4.03
C ILE A 184 -33.56 31.85 4.79
N LYS A 185 -34.07 32.91 5.44
CA LYS A 185 -33.25 33.90 6.17
C LYS A 185 -32.97 33.53 7.63
N GLU A 186 -33.81 32.68 8.23
CA GLU A 186 -33.85 32.45 9.67
C GLU A 186 -32.81 31.43 10.17
N TYR A 187 -32.14 30.72 9.26
CA TYR A 187 -31.19 29.65 9.60
C TYR A 187 -30.02 29.58 8.60
N ASN A 188 -29.25 30.66 8.49
CA ASN A 188 -27.99 30.61 7.77
C ASN A 188 -27.06 29.63 8.51
N VAL A 189 -26.77 28.47 7.91
CA VAL A 189 -25.64 27.64 8.33
C VAL A 189 -24.39 28.50 8.19
N PRO A 190 -23.70 28.88 9.28
CA PRO A 190 -22.55 29.74 9.15
C PRO A 190 -21.47 28.97 8.38
N SER A 191 -20.97 29.55 7.29
CA SER A 191 -19.79 29.05 6.62
C SER A 191 -18.56 29.49 7.43
N ARG A 192 -17.72 28.54 7.86
CA ARG A 192 -16.34 28.84 8.25
C ARG A 192 -15.58 29.34 7.02
N HIS A 193 -14.44 29.99 7.25
CA HIS A 193 -13.48 30.35 6.18
C HIS A 193 -12.96 29.13 5.36
N LEU A 194 -13.35 27.90 5.71
CA LEU A 194 -12.88 26.63 5.14
C LEU A 194 -13.99 25.59 4.86
N GLY A 195 -15.28 25.90 5.03
CA GLY A 195 -16.36 24.93 4.84
C GLY A 195 -17.61 25.24 5.68
N LEU A 196 -18.63 24.37 5.66
CA LEU A 196 -19.75 24.49 6.60
C LEU A 196 -19.28 24.21 8.04
N ILE A 197 -19.90 24.84 9.03
CA ILE A 197 -19.81 24.39 10.43
C ILE A 197 -20.26 22.91 10.52
N SER A 198 -19.64 22.12 11.39
CA SER A 198 -20.05 20.73 11.59
C SER A 198 -21.50 20.68 12.13
N PRO A 199 -22.26 19.61 11.85
CA PRO A 199 -23.63 19.54 12.36
C PRO A 199 -23.72 19.60 13.89
N GLU A 200 -22.70 19.12 14.60
CA GLU A 200 -22.62 19.06 16.07
C GLU A 200 -22.58 20.44 16.72
N GLU A 201 -21.98 21.41 16.04
CA GLU A 201 -21.88 22.81 16.49
C GLU A 201 -23.13 23.65 16.18
N MET A 202 -24.13 23.06 15.51
CA MET A 202 -25.34 23.78 15.12
C MET A 202 -26.46 23.65 16.17
N ASP A 203 -26.62 24.70 16.97
CA ASP A 203 -27.78 24.86 17.87
C ASP A 203 -29.09 24.85 17.09
N GLY A 204 -30.08 24.07 17.54
CA GLY A 204 -31.39 23.99 16.88
C GLY A 204 -31.40 23.25 15.55
N PHE A 205 -30.41 22.40 15.26
CA PHE A 205 -30.34 21.60 14.03
C PHE A 205 -31.65 20.85 13.70
N TYR A 206 -32.27 20.20 14.68
CA TYR A 206 -33.51 19.43 14.45
C TYR A 206 -34.73 20.32 14.18
N SER A 207 -34.84 21.49 14.83
CA SER A 207 -35.89 22.45 14.48
C SER A 207 -35.70 23.01 13.07
N TRP A 208 -34.45 23.23 12.67
CA TRP A 208 -34.13 23.67 11.33
C TRP A 208 -34.48 22.61 10.27
N ILE A 209 -34.10 21.35 10.48
CA ILE A 209 -34.36 20.28 9.51
C ILE A 209 -35.87 20.01 9.34
N GLU A 210 -36.65 20.11 10.42
CA GLU A 210 -38.11 19.94 10.36
C GLU A 210 -38.76 21.07 9.54
N ALA A 211 -38.42 22.32 9.82
CA ALA A 211 -38.93 23.47 9.08
C ALA A 211 -38.52 23.44 7.60
N LEU A 212 -37.29 23.00 7.31
CA LEU A 212 -36.80 22.80 5.95
C LEU A 212 -37.58 21.68 5.25
N GLY A 213 -37.83 20.57 5.94
CA GLY A 213 -38.62 19.46 5.44
C GLY A 213 -40.04 19.87 5.07
N GLU A 214 -40.74 20.60 5.95
CA GLU A 214 -42.08 21.16 5.67
C GLU A 214 -42.07 22.09 4.45
N THR A 215 -41.03 22.90 4.31
CA THR A 215 -40.88 23.82 3.17
C THR A 215 -40.65 23.06 1.86
N ILE A 216 -39.83 22.01 1.89
CA ILE A 216 -39.56 21.16 0.73
C ILE A 216 -40.82 20.38 0.33
N GLU A 217 -41.48 19.72 1.28
CA GLU A 217 -42.72 18.96 1.06
C GLU A 217 -43.82 19.82 0.42
N LYS A 218 -43.89 21.11 0.80
CA LYS A 218 -44.88 22.06 0.29
C LYS A 218 -44.59 22.57 -1.12
N ASN A 219 -43.32 22.77 -1.48
CA ASN A 219 -42.93 23.53 -2.67
C ASN A 219 -42.22 22.70 -3.75
N ILE A 220 -41.87 21.44 -3.46
CA ILE A 220 -41.13 20.55 -4.36
C ILE A 220 -41.93 19.26 -4.58
N ASP A 221 -42.03 18.83 -5.83
CA ASP A 221 -42.69 17.60 -6.28
C ASP A 221 -41.86 16.36 -5.88
N ILE A 222 -42.05 15.91 -4.64
CA ILE A 222 -41.36 14.74 -4.08
C ILE A 222 -41.76 13.46 -4.80
N ASP A 223 -43.02 13.32 -5.19
CA ASP A 223 -43.49 12.14 -5.93
C ASP A 223 -42.82 12.08 -7.30
N GLY A 224 -42.66 13.22 -7.97
CA GLY A 224 -41.87 13.33 -9.20
C GLY A 224 -40.40 12.99 -9.01
N ILE A 225 -39.78 13.32 -7.87
CA ILE A 225 -38.40 12.91 -7.56
C ILE A 225 -38.31 11.39 -7.40
N ILE A 226 -39.26 10.77 -6.69
CA ILE A 226 -39.30 9.31 -6.49
C ILE A 226 -39.53 8.58 -7.83
N GLU A 227 -40.41 9.11 -8.68
CA GLU A 227 -40.65 8.60 -10.02
C GLU A 227 -39.38 8.67 -10.87
N LEU A 228 -38.70 9.82 -10.89
CA LEU A 228 -37.42 9.97 -11.58
C LEU A 228 -36.38 8.99 -11.04
N ALA A 229 -36.28 8.82 -9.72
CA ALA A 229 -35.33 7.89 -9.12
C ALA A 229 -35.55 6.43 -9.55
N SER A 230 -36.75 6.10 -10.05
CA SER A 230 -37.15 4.76 -10.50
C SER A 230 -36.93 4.53 -12.00
N SER A 231 -36.42 5.53 -12.74
CA SER A 231 -36.19 5.40 -14.19
C SER A 231 -35.07 4.43 -14.53
N ASP A 232 -35.13 3.84 -15.72
CA ASP A 232 -34.04 3.02 -16.25
C ASP A 232 -32.73 3.81 -16.36
N ASN A 233 -31.61 3.09 -16.38
CA ASN A 233 -30.29 3.67 -16.55
C ASN A 233 -30.24 4.56 -17.80
N TRP A 234 -29.99 5.85 -17.59
CA TRP A 234 -30.07 6.82 -18.67
C TRP A 234 -28.99 6.61 -19.74
N MET A 235 -27.83 6.03 -19.38
CA MET A 235 -26.79 5.69 -20.35
C MET A 235 -27.18 4.54 -21.28
N ASP A 236 -28.05 3.62 -20.84
CA ASP A 236 -28.59 2.55 -21.69
C ASP A 236 -29.66 3.09 -22.65
N SER A 237 -30.45 4.07 -22.18
CA SER A 237 -31.51 4.71 -22.97
C SER A 237 -30.98 5.59 -24.11
N GLU A 238 -29.84 6.26 -23.93
CA GLU A 238 -29.28 7.18 -24.92
C GLU A 238 -28.41 6.46 -25.97
N LYS A 239 -27.82 5.29 -25.67
CA LYS A 239 -27.13 4.43 -26.65
C LYS A 239 -28.05 3.98 -27.79
N ASN A 240 -29.29 3.60 -27.46
CA ASN A 240 -30.29 3.16 -28.44
C ASN A 240 -30.78 4.29 -29.38
N SER A 241 -30.53 5.57 -29.03
CA SER A 241 -30.99 6.72 -29.83
C SER A 241 -29.98 7.13 -30.91
N ILE A 242 -28.68 6.94 -30.68
CA ILE A 242 -27.60 7.39 -31.59
C ILE A 242 -27.50 6.49 -32.83
N ASP A 243 -27.84 5.20 -32.73
CA ASP A 243 -27.88 4.27 -33.88
C ASP A 243 -29.04 4.55 -34.86
N SER A 244 -29.98 5.43 -34.52
CA SER A 244 -31.20 5.68 -35.32
C SER A 244 -31.15 6.92 -36.22
N THR A 245 -30.10 7.75 -36.15
CA THR A 245 -29.94 8.93 -37.01
C THR A 245 -28.70 8.82 -37.89
N GLY A 246 -28.87 8.27 -39.09
CA GLY A 246 -27.82 8.26 -40.11
C GLY A 246 -27.37 9.68 -40.47
N MET A 247 -26.06 9.95 -40.37
CA MET A 247 -25.47 11.17 -40.89
C MET A 247 -25.45 11.15 -42.43
N PRO A 248 -25.79 12.26 -43.11
CA PRO A 248 -25.63 12.35 -44.55
C PRO A 248 -24.15 12.61 -44.92
N GLU A 249 -23.69 11.93 -45.96
CA GLU A 249 -22.40 12.17 -46.61
C GLU A 249 -22.40 13.53 -47.33
N SER A 250 -21.37 14.35 -47.09
CA SER A 250 -20.98 15.50 -47.92
C SER A 250 -19.58 15.96 -47.49
N ASP A 251 -18.62 16.36 -48.31
CA ASP A 251 -18.47 16.36 -49.76
C ASP A 251 -16.95 16.55 -50.02
N LYS A 252 -16.42 15.93 -51.08
CA LYS A 252 -15.01 16.06 -51.48
C LYS A 252 -14.89 17.07 -52.63
N SER A 253 -14.31 18.24 -52.39
CA SER A 253 -13.70 19.10 -53.45
C SER A 253 -12.88 20.22 -52.79
N SER A 254 -11.54 20.12 -52.79
CA SER A 254 -10.60 20.77 -53.75
C SER A 254 -10.40 22.28 -53.53
N ASP A 255 -9.22 22.69 -53.02
CA ASP A 255 -8.17 23.31 -53.85
C ASP A 255 -7.00 23.92 -53.05
N HIS A 256 -5.83 23.36 -53.34
CA HIS A 256 -4.45 23.87 -53.31
C HIS A 256 -4.13 25.33 -52.93
N LYS A 257 -3.06 25.52 -52.14
CA LYS A 257 -1.68 25.93 -52.56
C LYS A 257 -0.86 26.40 -51.34
N ASP A 258 0.15 25.62 -50.95
CA ASP A 258 1.59 25.86 -51.20
C ASP A 258 2.23 26.89 -50.25
N ASN A 259 3.01 26.43 -49.25
CA ASN A 259 4.48 26.29 -49.35
C ASN A 259 5.20 26.40 -47.99
N LEU A 260 5.98 25.35 -47.69
CA LEU A 260 7.39 25.31 -47.25
C LEU A 260 7.74 26.13 -45.98
N ILE A 261 8.25 25.54 -44.90
CA ILE A 261 9.57 24.91 -44.81
C ILE A 261 9.58 23.78 -43.77
N SER A 262 9.91 22.58 -44.26
CA SER A 262 10.54 21.38 -43.66
C SER A 262 11.82 21.71 -42.87
N ASP A 263 12.36 20.98 -41.90
CA ASP A 263 12.13 19.66 -41.32
C ASP A 263 12.97 19.62 -40.04
N SER A 264 12.66 18.65 -39.17
CA SER A 264 13.48 18.03 -38.11
C SER A 264 12.96 18.22 -36.68
N ILE A 265 12.01 17.36 -36.30
CA ILE A 265 12.05 16.43 -35.16
C ILE A 265 10.70 15.67 -35.22
N SER A 266 10.65 14.64 -36.07
CA SER A 266 9.50 13.74 -36.24
C SER A 266 10.00 12.31 -36.29
N SER A 267 10.53 11.84 -35.17
CA SER A 267 10.65 10.42 -34.85
C SER A 267 11.03 10.31 -33.39
N LEU A 268 10.03 10.10 -32.50
CA LEU A 268 10.11 9.37 -31.22
C LEU A 268 8.98 9.66 -30.20
N VAL A 269 7.91 10.42 -30.49
CA VAL A 269 6.84 10.68 -29.48
C VAL A 269 5.40 10.62 -30.02
N LEU A 270 5.11 9.88 -31.08
CA LEU A 270 3.73 9.75 -31.60
C LEU A 270 3.32 8.30 -31.83
N GLU A 271 3.37 7.47 -30.78
CA GLU A 271 2.81 6.12 -30.84
C GLU A 271 1.95 5.72 -29.63
N ASN A 272 1.50 6.65 -28.77
CA ASN A 272 0.61 6.29 -27.64
C ASN A 272 -0.50 7.31 -27.36
N ALA A 273 -1.10 7.90 -28.40
CA ALA A 273 -2.21 8.85 -28.25
C ALA A 273 -3.61 8.32 -28.62
N ASP A 274 -3.74 7.07 -29.10
CA ASP A 274 -5.03 6.53 -29.59
C ASP A 274 -5.60 5.35 -28.77
N LEU A 275 -5.19 5.19 -27.50
CA LEU A 275 -5.78 4.21 -26.57
C LEU A 275 -6.55 4.88 -25.43
N LYS A 276 -7.44 5.85 -25.70
CA LYS A 276 -8.39 6.39 -24.71
C LYS A 276 -9.69 6.85 -25.35
N ASN A 277 -10.56 5.90 -25.69
CA ASN A 277 -12.01 6.15 -25.80
C ASN A 277 -12.88 4.89 -25.66
N GLU A 278 -12.30 3.68 -25.55
CA GLU A 278 -13.09 2.45 -25.45
C GLU A 278 -13.63 2.14 -24.03
N ALA A 279 -13.09 2.76 -22.98
CA ALA A 279 -13.46 2.42 -21.59
C ALA A 279 -14.86 2.90 -21.15
N VAL A 280 -15.46 3.89 -21.82
CA VAL A 280 -16.85 4.32 -21.54
C VAL A 280 -17.85 3.57 -22.44
N GLN A 281 -17.37 2.85 -23.47
CA GLN A 281 -18.24 2.18 -24.45
C GLN A 281 -18.73 0.80 -23.98
N ASN A 282 -18.00 0.07 -23.12
CA ASN A 282 -18.34 -1.30 -22.72
C ASN A 282 -19.09 -1.46 -21.37
N CYS A 283 -19.68 -0.40 -20.83
CA CYS A 283 -20.32 -0.45 -19.49
C CYS A 283 -21.70 -1.14 -19.43
N CYS A 284 -22.15 -1.84 -20.47
CA CYS A 284 -23.53 -2.33 -20.56
C CYS A 284 -23.55 -3.84 -20.87
N GLY A 285 -23.89 -4.65 -19.87
CA GLY A 285 -24.50 -5.98 -20.10
C GLY A 285 -23.64 -7.22 -19.86
N GLU A 286 -22.34 -7.13 -19.56
CA GLU A 286 -21.56 -8.30 -19.14
C GLU A 286 -21.51 -8.40 -17.61
N ASN A 287 -21.69 -9.61 -17.05
CA ASN A 287 -21.43 -9.92 -15.64
C ASN A 287 -19.93 -9.70 -15.37
N ILE A 288 -19.53 -8.45 -15.14
CA ILE A 288 -18.17 -8.12 -14.71
C ILE A 288 -18.00 -8.79 -13.33
N PRO A 289 -17.02 -9.69 -13.16
CA PRO A 289 -16.81 -10.34 -11.88
C PRO A 289 -16.54 -9.27 -10.82
N LEU A 290 -17.37 -9.26 -9.77
CA LEU A 290 -17.17 -8.39 -8.60
C LEU A 290 -15.76 -8.60 -8.06
N ARG A 291 -15.14 -7.51 -7.61
CA ARG A 291 -13.82 -7.60 -6.99
C ARG A 291 -13.96 -8.37 -5.68
N ASP A 292 -13.30 -9.52 -5.63
CA ASP A 292 -13.34 -10.40 -4.47
C ASP A 292 -12.35 -9.92 -3.41
N PHE A 293 -12.89 -9.49 -2.26
CA PHE A 293 -12.12 -9.09 -1.10
C PHE A 293 -11.89 -10.24 -0.11
N SER A 294 -12.38 -11.45 -0.38
CA SER A 294 -12.26 -12.61 0.51
C SER A 294 -10.80 -12.98 0.84
N LYS A 295 -9.88 -12.73 -0.10
CA LYS A 295 -8.43 -12.91 0.09
C LYS A 295 -7.81 -11.96 1.12
N PHE A 296 -8.46 -10.83 1.39
CA PHE A 296 -8.03 -9.84 2.37
C PHE A 296 -8.74 -10.10 3.69
N LYS A 297 -8.51 -11.26 4.29
CA LYS A 297 -9.06 -11.60 5.59
C LYS A 297 -7.97 -12.17 6.47
N LEU A 298 -7.78 -11.57 7.65
CA LEU A 298 -6.82 -12.06 8.63
C LEU A 298 -7.24 -13.41 9.21
N SER A 299 -6.26 -14.17 9.70
CA SER A 299 -6.51 -15.41 10.43
C SER A 299 -7.06 -15.16 11.84
N ASN A 300 -6.70 -14.02 12.44
CA ASN A 300 -7.10 -13.59 13.77
C ASN A 300 -7.69 -12.18 13.70
N THR A 301 -8.76 -11.94 14.44
CA THR A 301 -9.33 -10.58 14.61
C THR A 301 -8.33 -9.67 15.31
N VAL A 302 -8.20 -8.42 14.87
CA VAL A 302 -7.31 -7.41 15.48
C VAL A 302 -8.09 -6.23 16.04
N ARG A 303 -7.70 -5.69 17.19
CA ARG A 303 -8.33 -4.51 17.81
C ARG A 303 -7.65 -3.24 17.33
N LEU A 304 -8.38 -2.37 16.64
CA LEU A 304 -7.86 -1.12 16.10
C LEU A 304 -8.45 0.05 16.88
N GLY A 305 -7.60 0.83 17.55
CA GLY A 305 -8.02 2.08 18.17
C GLY A 305 -8.30 3.11 17.09
N ILE A 306 -9.46 3.76 17.12
CA ILE A 306 -9.80 4.88 16.23
C ILE A 306 -10.11 6.10 17.08
N ALA A 307 -9.39 7.20 16.86
CA ALA A 307 -9.64 8.46 17.56
C ALA A 307 -10.95 9.10 17.06
N GLU A 308 -11.99 9.19 17.87
CA GLU A 308 -13.28 9.76 17.49
C GLU A 308 -13.79 10.72 18.56
N ASP A 309 -13.71 12.01 18.27
CA ASP A 309 -14.30 13.09 19.06
C ASP A 309 -14.39 14.38 18.23
N GLU A 310 -14.65 15.51 18.89
CA GLU A 310 -14.80 16.81 18.24
C GLU A 310 -13.50 17.30 17.55
N ALA A 311 -12.34 16.85 18.02
CA ALA A 311 -11.05 17.17 17.40
C ALA A 311 -10.69 16.22 16.26
N PHE A 312 -11.16 14.96 16.28
CA PHE A 312 -10.83 13.92 15.31
C PHE A 312 -12.09 13.28 14.71
N SER A 313 -12.64 13.92 13.67
CA SER A 313 -13.92 13.54 13.09
C SER A 313 -13.86 13.14 11.61
N PHE A 314 -12.71 13.28 10.94
CA PHE A 314 -12.61 13.05 9.49
C PHE A 314 -12.25 11.61 9.16
N TYR A 315 -13.27 10.85 8.76
CA TYR A 315 -13.14 9.46 8.32
C TYR A 315 -14.06 9.17 7.15
N TYR A 316 -13.53 8.45 6.16
CA TYR A 316 -14.36 7.75 5.19
C TYR A 316 -15.02 6.56 5.87
N GLN A 317 -16.34 6.43 5.69
CA GLN A 317 -17.04 5.26 6.21
C GLN A 317 -16.53 3.98 5.54
N GLU A 318 -16.17 4.06 4.26
CA GLU A 318 -15.64 2.94 3.48
C GLU A 318 -14.31 2.43 4.04
N ASN A 319 -13.47 3.33 4.55
CA ASN A 319 -12.22 2.93 5.20
C ASN A 319 -12.49 2.08 6.45
N LYS A 320 -13.54 2.40 7.22
CA LYS A 320 -13.94 1.58 8.38
C LYS A 320 -14.50 0.23 7.92
N ASP A 321 -15.39 0.26 6.93
CA ASP A 321 -16.02 -0.94 6.40
C ASP A 321 -14.98 -1.94 5.86
N ILE A 322 -13.92 -1.48 5.17
CA ILE A 322 -12.87 -2.39 4.65
C ILE A 322 -11.99 -2.96 5.76
N LEU A 323 -11.67 -2.20 6.81
CA LEU A 323 -10.91 -2.69 7.96
C LEU A 323 -11.70 -3.80 8.68
N GLU A 324 -13.00 -3.62 8.88
CA GLU A 324 -13.88 -4.64 9.48
C GLU A 324 -13.96 -5.89 8.60
N LYS A 325 -14.14 -5.73 7.28
CA LYS A 325 -14.11 -6.84 6.31
C LYS A 325 -12.80 -7.64 6.38
N MET A 326 -11.68 -6.95 6.64
CA MET A 326 -10.36 -7.57 6.81
C MET A 326 -10.16 -8.29 8.16
N GLY A 327 -11.07 -8.14 9.11
CA GLY A 327 -10.98 -8.74 10.45
C GLY A 327 -10.61 -7.75 11.55
N GLY A 328 -10.79 -6.45 11.35
CA GLY A 328 -10.63 -5.42 12.38
C GLY A 328 -11.86 -5.29 13.28
N GLU A 329 -11.64 -5.27 14.59
CA GLU A 329 -12.58 -4.76 15.59
C GLU A 329 -12.21 -3.30 15.85
N LEU A 330 -13.06 -2.35 15.43
CA LEU A 330 -12.80 -0.93 15.62
C LEU A 330 -13.23 -0.51 17.03
N VAL A 331 -12.29 0.03 17.80
CA VAL A 331 -12.49 0.48 19.17
C VAL A 331 -12.31 2.00 19.19
N SER A 332 -13.41 2.73 19.31
CA SER A 332 -13.37 4.19 19.40
C SER A 332 -12.81 4.66 20.75
N PHE A 333 -12.08 5.76 20.74
CA PHE A 333 -11.62 6.47 21.94
C PHE A 333 -11.54 7.97 21.66
N SER A 334 -11.64 8.81 22.68
CA SER A 334 -11.54 10.26 22.55
C SER A 334 -10.22 10.78 23.09
N PRO A 335 -9.33 11.32 22.23
CA PRO A 335 -8.17 12.08 22.68
C PRO A 335 -8.47 13.24 23.63
N LEU A 336 -9.65 13.88 23.52
CA LEU A 336 -10.08 14.97 24.40
C LEU A 336 -10.54 14.48 25.78
N HIS A 337 -11.38 13.45 25.82
CA HIS A 337 -12.16 13.11 27.02
C HIS A 337 -11.64 11.88 27.77
N ASP A 338 -10.96 10.95 27.09
CA ASP A 338 -10.40 9.76 27.73
C ASP A 338 -9.00 10.03 28.29
N GLU A 339 -8.65 9.41 29.42
CA GLU A 339 -7.32 9.58 30.01
C GLU A 339 -6.26 8.63 29.41
N ARG A 340 -6.67 7.51 28.81
CA ARG A 340 -5.76 6.47 28.31
C ARG A 340 -6.34 5.77 27.09
N LEU A 341 -5.45 5.21 26.27
CA LEU A 341 -5.86 4.31 25.21
C LEU A 341 -6.59 3.08 25.78
N PRO A 342 -7.59 2.53 25.06
CA PRO A 342 -8.16 1.23 25.36
C PRO A 342 -7.08 0.15 25.52
N GLU A 343 -7.35 -0.82 26.40
CA GLU A 343 -6.43 -1.93 26.61
C GLU A 343 -6.38 -2.87 25.38
N ASP A 344 -5.24 -3.52 25.22
CA ASP A 344 -4.99 -4.58 24.24
C ASP A 344 -5.18 -4.18 22.76
N LEU A 345 -5.01 -2.91 22.40
CA LEU A 345 -4.99 -2.48 20.99
C LEU A 345 -3.84 -3.12 20.20
N ASP A 346 -4.12 -3.56 18.98
CA ASP A 346 -3.18 -4.19 18.06
C ASP A 346 -2.69 -3.22 16.97
N GLY A 347 -3.45 -2.14 16.73
CA GLY A 347 -3.08 -1.02 15.88
C GLY A 347 -3.82 0.25 16.27
N LEU A 348 -3.39 1.39 15.72
CA LEU A 348 -3.94 2.71 16.00
C LEU A 348 -4.16 3.49 14.69
N ILE A 349 -5.32 4.13 14.58
CA ILE A 349 -5.66 5.05 13.50
C ILE A 349 -6.09 6.37 14.11
N ILE A 350 -5.38 7.45 13.77
CA ILE A 350 -5.76 8.81 14.17
C ILE A 350 -6.01 9.61 12.89
N GLY A 351 -7.29 9.76 12.53
CA GLY A 351 -7.71 10.45 11.32
C GLY A 351 -7.56 11.96 11.39
N GLY A 352 -8.19 12.65 10.44
CA GLY A 352 -8.21 14.10 10.42
C GLY A 352 -9.22 14.71 11.38
N GLY A 353 -9.25 16.03 11.38
CA GLY A 353 -10.21 16.84 12.12
C GLY A 353 -9.64 18.23 12.35
N TYR A 354 -10.02 18.86 13.44
CA TYR A 354 -9.63 20.23 13.78
C TYR A 354 -8.91 20.31 15.14
N PRO A 355 -7.82 19.56 15.36
CA PRO A 355 -7.12 19.55 16.65
C PRO A 355 -6.62 20.94 17.06
N GLU A 356 -6.38 21.85 16.11
CA GLU A 356 -6.01 23.23 16.38
C GLU A 356 -7.08 24.03 17.13
N LEU A 357 -8.36 23.68 16.98
CA LEU A 357 -9.46 24.33 17.72
C LEU A 357 -9.54 23.86 19.17
N TYR A 358 -8.90 22.74 19.48
CA TYR A 358 -8.90 22.10 20.80
C TYR A 358 -7.48 21.93 21.37
N ALA A 359 -6.51 22.68 20.85
CA ALA A 359 -5.09 22.49 21.14
C ALA A 359 -4.76 22.59 22.64
N GLU A 360 -5.38 23.52 23.36
CA GLU A 360 -5.21 23.66 24.81
C GLU A 360 -5.73 22.43 25.57
N ALA A 361 -6.91 21.94 25.22
CA ALA A 361 -7.53 20.78 25.87
C ALA A 361 -6.73 19.49 25.59
N LEU A 362 -6.30 19.29 24.35
CA LEU A 362 -5.45 18.17 23.95
C LEU A 362 -4.08 18.21 24.66
N SER A 363 -3.48 19.40 24.77
CA SER A 363 -2.21 19.60 25.49
C SER A 363 -2.34 19.30 26.98
N ALA A 364 -3.45 19.72 27.59
CA ALA A 364 -3.77 19.47 29.00
C ALA A 364 -3.98 17.98 29.32
N ASN A 365 -4.39 17.16 28.35
CA ASN A 365 -4.56 15.71 28.53
C ASN A 365 -3.22 14.95 28.47
N VAL A 366 -2.36 15.22 29.45
CA VAL A 366 -1.02 14.63 29.58
C VAL A 366 -1.06 13.10 29.64
N TYR A 367 -2.10 12.50 30.22
CA TYR A 367 -2.23 11.05 30.34
C TYR A 367 -2.45 10.39 28.98
N MET A 368 -3.35 10.93 28.16
CA MET A 368 -3.61 10.39 26.83
C MET A 368 -2.41 10.58 25.90
N ARG A 369 -1.80 11.78 25.88
CA ARG A 369 -0.59 12.07 25.09
C ARG A 369 0.53 11.06 25.37
N ASN A 370 0.80 10.82 26.65
CA ASN A 370 1.81 9.83 27.08
C ASN A 370 1.38 8.39 26.76
N SER A 371 0.10 8.05 26.88
CA SER A 371 -0.41 6.73 26.55
C SER A 371 -0.18 6.40 25.07
N ILE A 372 -0.47 7.34 24.17
CA ILE A 372 -0.25 7.20 22.73
C ILE A 372 1.24 7.10 22.43
N ALA A 373 2.05 8.04 22.93
CA ALA A 373 3.49 8.05 22.67
C ALA A 373 4.17 6.76 23.13
N GLN A 374 3.82 6.25 24.32
CA GLN A 374 4.36 4.98 24.83
C GLN A 374 3.93 3.77 24.00
N ALA A 375 2.69 3.74 23.52
CA ALA A 375 2.20 2.63 22.71
C ALA A 375 2.91 2.59 21.35
N VAL A 376 3.01 3.73 20.67
CA VAL A 376 3.68 3.86 19.36
C VAL A 376 5.19 3.57 19.47
N ASN A 377 5.85 4.06 20.52
CA ASN A 377 7.28 3.77 20.77
C ASN A 377 7.57 2.31 21.12
N LYS A 378 6.56 1.55 21.56
CA LYS A 378 6.64 0.10 21.77
C LYS A 378 6.36 -0.73 20.52
N GLY A 379 6.16 -0.08 19.37
CA GLY A 379 5.94 -0.74 18.08
C GLY A 379 4.47 -0.98 17.73
N LEU A 380 3.52 -0.34 18.43
CA LEU A 380 2.12 -0.38 17.98
C LEU A 380 2.01 0.22 16.58
N SER A 381 1.42 -0.53 15.65
CA SER A 381 1.27 -0.08 14.26
C SER A 381 0.33 1.13 14.18
N LEU A 382 0.68 2.13 13.38
CA LEU A 382 0.01 3.43 13.36
C LEU A 382 -0.23 3.96 11.95
N ILE A 383 -1.46 4.41 11.69
CA ILE A 383 -1.80 5.32 10.59
C ILE A 383 -2.27 6.64 11.19
N ALA A 384 -1.66 7.76 10.80
CA ALA A 384 -2.07 9.09 11.22
C ALA A 384 -2.20 10.07 10.04
N GLU A 385 -3.34 10.74 9.94
CA GLU A 385 -3.67 11.58 8.79
C GLU A 385 -3.99 13.01 9.23
N CYS A 386 -3.46 14.01 8.53
CA CYS A 386 -3.69 15.45 8.74
C CYS A 386 -3.73 15.86 10.23
N GLY A 387 -4.92 15.99 10.83
CA GLY A 387 -5.09 16.32 12.25
C GLY A 387 -4.41 15.34 13.19
N GLY A 388 -4.49 14.04 12.93
CA GLY A 388 -3.76 13.02 13.69
C GLY A 388 -2.25 13.18 13.58
N TYR A 389 -1.75 13.52 12.39
CA TYR A 389 -0.34 13.85 12.19
C TYR A 389 0.06 15.09 13.01
N MET A 390 -0.77 16.14 13.04
CA MET A 390 -0.52 17.32 13.88
C MET A 390 -0.45 16.96 15.38
N TYR A 391 -1.35 16.12 15.87
CA TYR A 391 -1.41 15.71 17.28
C TYR A 391 -0.26 14.78 17.71
N LEU A 392 0.36 14.07 16.77
CA LEU A 392 1.50 13.19 17.06
C LEU A 392 2.85 13.89 17.07
N ASN A 393 2.92 15.11 16.55
CA ASN A 393 4.12 15.91 16.57
C ASN A 393 4.38 16.51 17.97
N LYS A 394 5.44 17.31 18.10
CA LYS A 394 5.87 17.89 19.38
C LYS A 394 4.92 18.98 19.86
N SER A 395 4.48 19.86 18.96
CA SER A 395 3.59 20.97 19.32
C SER A 395 2.83 21.56 18.13
N ILE A 396 1.72 22.25 18.42
CA ILE A 396 0.95 23.06 17.46
C ILE A 396 0.94 24.51 17.95
N CYS A 397 1.32 25.44 17.09
CA CYS A 397 1.32 26.89 17.35
C CYS A 397 0.16 27.55 16.59
N THR A 398 -0.74 28.23 17.33
CA THR A 398 -2.05 28.66 16.80
C THR A 398 -2.13 30.15 16.43
N ASP A 399 -1.10 30.95 16.75
CA ASP A 399 -1.11 32.39 16.50
C ASP A 399 -1.00 32.76 15.01
N ASP A 400 -1.75 33.79 14.60
CA ASP A 400 -1.70 34.39 13.26
C ASP A 400 -0.45 35.29 13.13
N THR A 401 0.75 34.72 13.05
CA THR A 401 1.94 35.50 12.73
C THR A 401 2.18 35.54 11.21
N ASN A 402 1.89 36.70 10.60
CA ASN A 402 2.27 37.07 9.22
C ASN A 402 3.79 36.97 8.97
N GLY A 403 4.34 35.76 8.80
CA GLY A 403 5.78 35.60 8.74
C GLY A 403 6.26 34.34 8.04
N TYR A 404 6.20 34.30 6.71
CA TYR A 404 7.17 33.51 5.96
C TYR A 404 7.62 34.19 4.65
N SER A 405 8.92 34.39 4.52
CA SER A 405 9.57 34.84 3.29
C SER A 405 9.71 33.66 2.32
N ARG A 406 9.76 33.96 1.02
CA ARG A 406 9.65 32.99 -0.09
C ARG A 406 10.79 31.94 -0.20
N GLU A 407 11.67 31.87 0.79
CA GLU A 407 12.90 31.07 0.79
C GLU A 407 13.11 30.43 2.17
N GLY A 408 12.38 29.34 2.45
CA GLY A 408 12.81 28.22 3.31
C GLY A 408 13.25 28.44 4.77
N ASN A 409 13.49 29.65 5.26
CA ASN A 409 14.06 29.91 6.57
C ASN A 409 12.98 30.36 7.56
N VAL A 410 12.72 29.52 8.55
CA VAL A 410 11.78 29.77 9.64
C VAL A 410 12.37 30.87 10.51
N SER A 411 11.82 32.08 10.48
CA SER A 411 12.14 33.07 11.51
C SER A 411 11.32 32.74 12.75
N MET A 412 11.99 32.31 13.83
CA MET A 412 11.34 32.09 15.11
C MET A 412 10.81 33.40 15.68
N ASN A 413 9.51 33.47 15.98
CA ASN A 413 8.97 34.48 16.86
C ASN A 413 9.00 33.92 18.29
N PRO A 414 9.77 34.49 19.23
CA PRO A 414 9.92 33.96 20.58
C PRO A 414 8.66 34.08 21.46
N ASP A 415 7.62 34.77 21.00
CA ASP A 415 6.37 35.03 21.74
C ASP A 415 5.16 34.20 21.24
N GLU A 416 5.36 33.19 20.38
CA GLU A 416 4.27 32.38 19.80
C GLU A 416 3.75 31.32 20.79
N GLU A 417 2.45 31.32 21.09
CA GLU A 417 1.85 30.31 21.97
C GLU A 417 1.73 28.97 21.23
N CYS A 418 2.48 27.98 21.72
CA CYS A 418 2.48 26.62 21.19
C CYS A 418 2.01 25.63 22.27
N CYS A 419 1.03 24.81 21.90
CA CYS A 419 0.50 23.75 22.75
C CYS A 419 1.30 22.46 22.53
N GLU A 420 1.73 21.81 23.62
CA GLU A 420 2.46 20.54 23.58
C GLU A 420 1.55 19.39 23.14
N MET A 421 2.04 18.52 22.28
CA MET A 421 1.30 17.40 21.70
C MET A 421 1.96 16.06 22.08
N CYS A 422 1.71 14.95 21.37
CA CYS A 422 2.21 13.64 21.83
C CYS A 422 3.73 13.50 21.76
N GLY A 423 4.41 14.23 20.87
CA GLY A 423 5.87 14.17 20.73
C GLY A 423 6.41 12.85 20.19
N VAL A 424 5.61 12.09 19.43
CA VAL A 424 6.08 10.90 18.68
C VAL A 424 7.01 11.34 17.55
N PHE A 425 6.68 12.45 16.90
CA PHE A 425 7.54 13.12 15.92
C PHE A 425 8.05 14.45 16.49
N SER A 426 9.23 14.88 16.03
CA SER A 426 9.92 16.06 16.55
C SER A 426 9.42 17.38 15.97
N GLY A 427 8.47 17.35 15.04
CA GLY A 427 8.01 18.53 14.31
C GLY A 427 7.26 19.54 15.19
N GLU A 428 7.44 20.82 14.88
CA GLU A 428 6.70 21.95 15.44
C GLU A 428 5.81 22.55 14.35
N LEU A 429 4.50 22.52 14.57
CA LEU A 429 3.49 22.78 13.54
C LEU A 429 3.04 24.22 13.62
N ARG A 430 3.09 24.94 12.50
CA ARG A 430 2.74 26.36 12.44
C ARG A 430 1.69 26.63 11.39
N LYS A 431 0.72 27.47 11.74
CA LYS A 431 -0.33 27.94 10.85
C LYS A 431 0.25 28.82 9.74
N GLN A 432 -0.26 28.66 8.53
CA GLN A 432 0.13 29.41 7.34
C GLN A 432 -1.00 30.34 6.90
N ASP A 433 -0.66 31.50 6.33
CA ASP A 433 -1.61 32.51 5.84
C ASP A 433 -2.53 31.99 4.72
N ARG A 434 -2.09 30.93 4.03
CA ARG A 434 -2.76 30.36 2.87
C ARG A 434 -2.83 28.84 3.00
N LEU A 435 -3.76 28.27 2.25
CA LEU A 435 -3.84 26.83 2.06
C LEU A 435 -2.51 26.33 1.47
N VAL A 436 -1.84 25.41 2.18
CA VAL A 436 -0.51 24.93 1.82
C VAL A 436 -0.63 23.94 0.67
N ARG A 437 -1.45 22.91 0.86
CA ARG A 437 -1.78 21.92 -0.15
C ARG A 437 -3.27 21.62 -0.15
N PHE A 438 -3.76 21.34 -1.35
CA PHE A 438 -5.18 21.13 -1.64
C PHE A 438 -5.37 20.20 -2.82
N GLY A 439 -6.40 19.37 -2.72
CA GLY A 439 -6.92 18.53 -3.79
C GLY A 439 -6.34 17.12 -3.78
N TYR A 440 -6.70 16.37 -4.80
CA TYR A 440 -6.29 14.98 -4.97
C TYR A 440 -4.78 14.80 -5.09
N ILE A 441 -4.31 13.65 -4.65
CA ILE A 441 -2.93 13.20 -4.73
C ILE A 441 -2.83 11.71 -5.07
N GLU A 442 -1.70 11.33 -5.65
CA GLU A 442 -1.20 9.96 -5.66
C GLU A 442 0.12 9.95 -4.87
N ALA A 443 0.22 9.11 -3.85
CA ALA A 443 1.42 8.98 -3.03
C ALA A 443 2.05 7.60 -3.24
N GLU A 444 3.32 7.56 -3.60
CA GLU A 444 4.10 6.34 -3.82
C GLU A 444 5.18 6.18 -2.74
N THR A 445 5.21 5.05 -2.05
CA THR A 445 6.24 4.76 -1.03
C THR A 445 7.63 4.69 -1.68
N LYS A 446 8.64 5.38 -1.12
CA LYS A 446 10.03 5.31 -1.61
C LYS A 446 10.79 4.10 -1.08
N THR A 447 10.43 3.63 0.11
CA THR A 447 11.01 2.48 0.80
C THR A 447 9.92 1.45 1.09
N ALA A 448 10.31 0.22 1.41
CA ALA A 448 9.38 -0.77 1.94
C ALA A 448 9.02 -0.46 3.40
N GLY A 449 7.85 -0.89 3.87
CA GLY A 449 7.40 -0.61 5.23
C GLY A 449 5.97 -1.07 5.53
N LEU A 450 5.25 -0.30 6.34
CA LEU A 450 3.91 -0.62 6.86
C LEU A 450 2.90 -1.05 5.80
N PHE A 451 2.92 -0.42 4.62
CA PHE A 451 1.99 -0.69 3.52
C PHE A 451 2.48 -1.71 2.50
N GLY A 452 3.71 -2.19 2.62
CA GLY A 452 4.25 -3.17 1.68
C GLY A 452 5.61 -2.79 1.07
N PRO A 453 5.92 -3.28 -0.14
CA PRO A 453 7.18 -2.98 -0.81
C PRO A 453 7.25 -1.50 -1.25
N ALA A 454 8.46 -1.02 -1.54
CA ALA A 454 8.65 0.27 -2.21
C ALA A 454 7.90 0.30 -3.55
N GLY A 455 7.44 1.48 -3.97
CA GLY A 455 6.55 1.65 -5.13
C GLY A 455 5.06 1.42 -4.87
N THR A 456 4.65 1.13 -3.63
CA THR A 456 3.23 1.01 -3.27
C THR A 456 2.53 2.37 -3.41
N VAL A 457 1.49 2.43 -4.23
CA VAL A 457 0.73 3.67 -4.50
C VAL A 457 -0.60 3.68 -3.73
N LEU A 458 -0.88 4.79 -3.08
CA LEU A 458 -2.17 5.10 -2.43
C LEU A 458 -2.73 6.40 -3.00
N ARG A 459 -4.05 6.50 -3.15
CA ARG A 459 -4.73 7.73 -3.54
C ARG A 459 -5.43 8.36 -2.36
N GLY A 460 -5.43 9.68 -2.37
CA GLY A 460 -6.02 10.48 -1.31
C GLY A 460 -6.19 11.92 -1.72
N HIS A 461 -6.40 12.78 -0.73
CA HIS A 461 -6.42 14.22 -0.90
C HIS A 461 -5.76 14.92 0.27
N GLU A 462 -5.31 16.14 0.06
CA GLU A 462 -4.80 17.02 1.11
C GLU A 462 -5.70 18.24 1.25
N PHE A 463 -5.86 18.72 2.48
CA PHE A 463 -6.52 20.00 2.77
C PHE A 463 -6.05 20.53 4.12
N HIS A 464 -4.99 21.36 4.12
CA HIS A 464 -4.42 21.87 5.37
C HIS A 464 -3.81 23.27 5.22
N ARG A 465 -3.78 23.99 6.35
CA ARG A 465 -3.14 25.30 6.52
C ARG A 465 -1.95 25.28 7.47
N PHE A 466 -1.63 24.14 8.08
CA PHE A 466 -0.45 24.00 8.92
C PHE A 466 0.68 23.39 8.10
N ASP A 467 1.93 23.67 8.50
CA ASP A 467 3.11 23.05 7.92
C ASP A 467 4.20 22.88 8.99
N CYS A 468 5.20 22.05 8.69
CA CYS A 468 6.39 21.84 9.52
C CYS A 468 7.67 21.88 8.66
N ALA A 469 8.82 22.09 9.30
CA ALA A 469 10.11 22.03 8.63
C ALA A 469 10.46 20.60 8.15
N ASP A 470 10.06 19.59 8.92
CA ASP A 470 10.20 18.18 8.56
C ASP A 470 8.81 17.55 8.43
N ASN A 471 8.46 17.17 7.21
CA ASN A 471 7.20 16.51 6.89
C ASN A 471 7.38 15.02 6.58
N GLY A 472 8.59 14.48 6.77
CA GLY A 472 8.95 13.12 6.39
C GLY A 472 9.20 12.96 4.88
N ALA A 473 10.04 11.98 4.55
CA ALA A 473 10.51 11.70 3.18
C ALA A 473 10.15 10.30 2.67
N GLY A 474 9.21 9.62 3.34
CA GLY A 474 8.86 8.22 3.05
C GLY A 474 8.11 8.00 1.74
N PHE A 475 7.50 9.06 1.19
CA PHE A 475 6.69 9.00 -0.03
C PHE A 475 7.09 10.07 -1.04
N SER A 476 6.92 9.72 -2.31
CA SER A 476 6.87 10.63 -3.44
C SER A 476 5.40 10.96 -3.74
N ILE A 477 4.98 12.20 -3.49
CA ILE A 477 3.59 12.63 -3.66
C ILE A 477 3.47 13.45 -4.95
N ARG A 478 2.51 13.07 -5.79
CA ARG A 478 2.22 13.72 -7.07
C ARG A 478 0.79 14.24 -7.08
N LYS A 479 0.62 15.46 -7.61
CA LYS A 479 -0.72 15.96 -7.97
C LYS A 479 -1.11 15.49 -9.38
N PRO A 480 -2.31 14.92 -9.57
CA PRO A 480 -2.81 14.60 -10.90
C PRO A 480 -2.91 15.91 -11.72
N SER A 481 -2.26 15.92 -12.89
CA SER A 481 -2.01 17.13 -13.70
C SER A 481 -3.25 18.01 -13.93
N ALA A 482 -3.12 19.31 -13.68
CA ALA A 482 -3.99 20.31 -14.29
C ALA A 482 -3.47 20.65 -15.69
N GLY A 483 -4.35 20.55 -16.69
CA GLY A 483 -4.10 21.06 -18.04
C GLY A 483 -3.73 22.55 -18.04
N THR A 484 -2.90 22.91 -19.02
CA THR A 484 -2.57 24.24 -19.53
C THR A 484 -3.19 25.45 -18.80
N GLY A 485 -2.48 25.99 -17.81
CA GLY A 485 -2.82 27.25 -17.15
C GLY A 485 -1.78 27.62 -16.10
N LYS A 486 -1.67 28.91 -15.74
CA LYS A 486 -0.62 29.50 -14.88
C LYS A 486 -0.59 29.01 -13.40
N ALA A 487 -0.97 27.77 -13.09
CA ALA A 487 -0.73 27.13 -11.79
C ALA A 487 0.66 26.47 -11.82
N LYS A 488 1.65 27.08 -11.14
CA LYS A 488 3.05 26.61 -11.02
C LYS A 488 3.24 25.28 -10.25
N THR A 489 2.26 24.38 -10.28
CA THR A 489 2.16 23.19 -9.41
C THR A 489 1.75 21.91 -10.14
N ALA A 490 1.33 21.97 -11.42
CA ALA A 490 1.09 20.75 -12.20
C ALA A 490 2.40 19.97 -12.38
N GLY A 491 2.42 18.70 -11.94
CA GLY A 491 3.59 17.83 -12.02
C GLY A 491 4.65 18.04 -10.93
N LYS A 492 4.40 18.85 -9.89
CA LYS A 492 5.31 18.92 -8.74
C LYS A 492 5.23 17.63 -7.93
N ILE A 493 6.38 16.96 -7.83
CA ILE A 493 6.65 15.88 -6.88
C ILE A 493 7.20 16.51 -5.61
N TYR A 494 6.71 16.09 -4.47
CA TYR A 494 7.21 16.52 -3.16
C TYR A 494 7.08 15.39 -2.15
N ASP A 495 7.78 15.57 -1.04
CA ASP A 495 7.76 14.68 0.11
C ASP A 495 6.79 15.20 1.17
N GLY A 496 6.24 14.32 2.01
CA GLY A 496 5.32 14.78 3.05
C GLY A 496 4.66 13.71 3.90
N ILE A 497 5.32 12.56 4.09
CA ILE A 497 4.83 11.48 4.95
C ILE A 497 6.02 10.83 5.65
N PHE A 498 5.95 10.70 6.97
CA PHE A 498 6.80 9.82 7.76
C PHE A 498 6.35 8.38 7.56
N TYR A 499 7.29 7.50 7.23
CA TYR A 499 6.99 6.12 6.89
C TYR A 499 8.11 5.19 7.38
N ASP A 500 7.74 4.16 8.13
CA ASP A 500 8.63 3.09 8.56
C ASP A 500 7.88 1.73 8.55
N ARG A 501 8.47 0.68 9.13
CA ARG A 501 7.87 -0.66 9.22
C ARG A 501 6.56 -0.73 10.02
N SER A 502 6.31 0.25 10.87
CA SER A 502 5.23 0.31 11.86
C SER A 502 4.34 1.55 11.76
N LYS A 503 4.80 2.63 11.12
CA LYS A 503 4.11 3.93 11.13
C LYS A 503 3.96 4.50 9.73
N SER A 504 2.80 5.10 9.46
CA SER A 504 2.60 6.06 8.39
C SER A 504 1.90 7.29 8.95
N ALA A 505 2.52 8.46 8.84
CA ALA A 505 1.96 9.70 9.36
C ALA A 505 2.23 10.88 8.43
N GLY A 506 1.20 11.61 8.03
CA GLY A 506 1.37 12.77 7.16
C GLY A 506 0.08 13.53 6.88
N TRP A 507 0.18 14.52 5.99
CA TRP A 507 -0.94 15.38 5.60
C TRP A 507 -2.07 14.70 4.82
N PRO A 508 -1.81 13.70 3.96
CA PRO A 508 -2.86 13.13 3.14
C PRO A 508 -3.91 12.36 3.92
N HIS A 509 -5.12 12.43 3.38
CA HIS A 509 -6.24 11.56 3.72
C HIS A 509 -6.39 10.47 2.68
N PHE A 510 -6.06 9.23 3.03
CA PHE A 510 -6.09 8.12 2.09
C PHE A 510 -7.47 7.48 1.99
N TYR A 511 -7.87 7.11 0.77
CA TYR A 511 -9.03 6.28 0.54
C TYR A 511 -8.58 4.83 0.41
N TYR A 512 -8.92 3.98 1.37
CA TYR A 512 -8.30 2.65 1.56
C TYR A 512 -8.62 1.69 0.42
N TYR A 513 -9.78 1.84 -0.23
CA TYR A 513 -10.11 1.09 -1.44
C TYR A 513 -9.27 1.46 -2.66
N SER A 514 -8.51 2.57 -2.64
CA SER A 514 -7.56 2.88 -3.72
C SER A 514 -6.41 1.87 -3.81
N ASN A 515 -6.04 1.26 -2.68
CA ASN A 515 -5.12 0.13 -2.63
C ASN A 515 -5.41 -0.78 -1.41
N PRO A 516 -6.34 -1.74 -1.54
CA PRO A 516 -6.71 -2.65 -0.45
C PRO A 516 -5.55 -3.50 0.06
N GLU A 517 -4.59 -3.85 -0.80
CA GLU A 517 -3.43 -4.66 -0.43
C GLU A 517 -2.49 -3.90 0.51
N ALA A 518 -2.30 -2.61 0.28
CA ALA A 518 -1.54 -1.74 1.18
C ALA A 518 -2.11 -1.73 2.60
N ILE A 519 -3.44 -1.60 2.69
CA ILE A 519 -4.15 -1.61 3.98
C ILE A 519 -4.16 -3.00 4.60
N PHE A 520 -4.24 -4.05 3.79
CA PHE A 520 -4.09 -5.42 4.29
C PHE A 520 -2.70 -5.67 4.89
N ASN A 521 -1.63 -5.11 4.32
CA ASN A 521 -0.30 -5.19 4.93
C ASN A 521 -0.23 -4.49 6.30
N PHE A 522 -0.90 -3.34 6.47
CA PHE A 522 -1.08 -2.71 7.79
C PHE A 522 -1.82 -3.65 8.77
N MET A 523 -2.92 -4.27 8.31
CA MET A 523 -3.70 -5.21 9.12
C MET A 523 -2.87 -6.44 9.54
N LYS A 524 -2.04 -6.99 8.64
CA LYS A 524 -1.12 -8.09 8.95
C LYS A 524 -0.04 -7.67 9.95
N ASN A 525 0.46 -6.44 9.89
CA ASN A 525 1.38 -5.93 10.91
C ASN A 525 0.72 -5.82 12.28
N CYS A 526 -0.54 -5.37 12.35
CA CYS A 526 -1.32 -5.39 13.60
C CYS A 526 -1.52 -6.81 14.15
N GLU A 527 -1.86 -7.77 13.28
CA GLU A 527 -2.00 -9.18 13.66
C GLU A 527 -0.68 -9.75 14.18
N ARG A 528 0.45 -9.34 13.59
CA ARG A 528 1.78 -9.79 14.02
C ARG A 528 2.07 -9.30 15.43
N PHE A 529 1.88 -8.01 15.64
CA PHE A 529 2.08 -7.36 16.92
C PHE A 529 1.21 -8.01 18.00
N LYS A 530 -0.06 -8.32 17.69
CA LYS A 530 -0.96 -9.06 18.57
C LYS A 530 -0.36 -10.38 19.04
N ILE A 531 0.05 -11.21 18.08
CA ILE A 531 0.56 -12.56 18.35
C ILE A 531 1.92 -12.49 19.07
N GLU A 532 2.81 -11.58 18.68
CA GLU A 532 4.10 -11.39 19.34
C GLU A 532 3.94 -10.93 20.79
N ARG A 533 3.02 -9.99 21.05
CA ARG A 533 2.66 -9.56 22.41
C ARG A 533 2.11 -10.72 23.24
N ALA A 534 1.19 -11.50 22.68
CA ALA A 534 0.63 -12.67 23.37
C ALA A 534 1.69 -13.77 23.59
N ALA A 535 2.63 -13.96 22.67
CA ALA A 535 3.74 -14.89 22.83
C ALA A 535 4.70 -14.44 23.94
N GLN A 536 4.97 -13.14 24.05
CA GLN A 536 5.74 -12.60 25.18
C GLN A 536 5.03 -12.82 26.51
N GLN A 537 3.73 -12.59 26.58
CA GLN A 537 2.93 -12.87 27.79
C GLN A 537 2.95 -14.36 28.16
N LYS A 538 2.87 -15.25 27.17
CA LYS A 538 3.02 -16.70 27.37
C LYS A 538 4.41 -17.04 27.92
N TRP A 539 5.49 -16.49 27.34
CA TRP A 539 6.84 -16.68 27.88
C TRP A 539 7.00 -16.23 29.33
N ASP A 540 6.44 -15.07 29.67
CA ASP A 540 6.49 -14.52 31.02
C ASP A 540 5.67 -15.35 32.03
N SER A 541 4.72 -16.17 31.55
CA SER A 541 3.91 -17.07 32.37
C SER A 541 4.52 -18.46 32.63
N ILE A 542 5.47 -18.89 31.79
CA ILE A 542 6.15 -20.19 31.90
C ILE A 542 7.05 -20.19 33.15
N GLY A 543 7.10 -21.31 33.86
CA GLY A 543 7.83 -21.48 35.14
C GLY A 543 9.36 -21.40 35.05
N LYS A 544 9.90 -20.31 34.49
CA LYS A 544 11.33 -19.97 34.37
C LYS A 544 11.56 -18.49 34.68
N PRO A 545 12.76 -18.06 35.12
CA PRO A 545 13.04 -16.64 35.25
C PRO A 545 12.80 -15.88 33.93
N ILE A 546 12.30 -14.65 34.04
CA ILE A 546 12.04 -13.80 32.87
C ILE A 546 13.33 -13.58 32.07
N ASP A 547 13.23 -13.69 30.74
CA ASP A 547 14.33 -13.55 29.78
C ASP A 547 15.49 -14.54 29.94
N SER A 548 15.33 -15.63 30.72
CA SER A 548 16.43 -16.56 31.02
C SER A 548 16.96 -17.35 29.82
N LEU A 549 16.19 -17.49 28.74
CA LEU A 549 16.64 -18.11 27.49
C LEU A 549 17.10 -17.07 26.44
N GLY A 550 17.08 -15.79 26.79
CA GLY A 550 17.65 -14.69 25.99
C GLY A 550 17.09 -14.61 24.57
N VAL A 551 17.99 -14.66 23.57
CA VAL A 551 17.64 -14.49 22.15
C VAL A 551 16.67 -15.57 21.64
N LEU A 552 16.71 -16.78 22.21
CA LEU A 552 15.81 -17.85 21.81
C LEU A 552 14.34 -17.50 22.10
N GLU A 553 14.04 -16.79 23.19
CA GLU A 553 12.68 -16.33 23.47
C GLU A 553 12.21 -15.36 22.38
N LYS A 554 13.07 -14.43 21.98
CA LYS A 554 12.80 -13.47 20.90
C LYS A 554 12.59 -14.16 19.55
N HIS A 555 13.39 -15.18 19.24
CA HIS A 555 13.22 -15.95 18.01
C HIS A 555 11.91 -16.74 18.00
N VAL A 556 11.50 -17.33 19.12
CA VAL A 556 10.20 -18.01 19.22
C VAL A 556 9.04 -17.01 19.11
N ILE A 557 9.13 -15.83 19.73
CA ILE A 557 8.13 -14.76 19.58
C ILE A 557 8.01 -14.35 18.10
N LYS A 558 9.13 -14.11 17.44
CA LYS A 558 9.18 -13.78 16.01
C LYS A 558 8.57 -14.89 15.15
N LEU A 559 8.85 -16.15 15.47
CA LEU A 559 8.28 -17.30 14.78
C LEU A 559 6.75 -17.35 14.94
N CYS A 560 6.23 -17.13 16.15
CA CYS A 560 4.79 -16.98 16.40
C CYS A 560 4.20 -15.86 15.53
N GLY A 561 4.87 -14.71 15.47
CA GLY A 561 4.46 -13.55 14.68
C GLY A 561 4.38 -13.84 13.19
N ILE A 562 5.39 -14.52 12.62
CA ILE A 562 5.42 -14.91 11.20
C ILE A 562 4.33 -15.95 10.91
N GLN A 563 4.18 -16.97 11.77
CA GLN A 563 3.24 -18.09 11.57
C GLN A 563 1.80 -17.79 12.04
N ARG A 564 1.54 -16.61 12.61
CA ARG A 564 0.23 -16.16 13.12
C ARG A 564 -0.39 -17.09 14.17
N THR A 565 0.44 -17.72 14.99
CA THR A 565 0.01 -18.73 15.98
C THR A 565 0.80 -18.64 17.28
N LEU A 566 0.18 -19.05 18.39
CA LEU A 566 0.84 -19.25 19.69
C LEU A 566 1.36 -20.68 19.89
N GLU A 567 1.25 -21.51 18.86
CA GLU A 567 1.80 -22.86 18.77
C GLU A 567 2.71 -22.95 17.54
N PRO A 568 3.85 -22.24 17.53
CA PRO A 568 4.74 -22.24 16.38
C PRO A 568 5.36 -23.63 16.15
N SER A 569 5.72 -23.91 14.90
CA SER A 569 6.37 -25.15 14.47
C SER A 569 7.67 -24.87 13.71
N VAL A 570 8.64 -25.79 13.86
CA VAL A 570 9.83 -25.92 13.00
C VAL A 570 10.07 -27.39 12.65
N GLU A 571 9.02 -28.20 12.63
CA GLU A 571 9.09 -29.65 12.40
C GLU A 571 9.44 -29.94 10.94
N LYS A 572 8.71 -29.35 9.98
CA LYS A 572 8.99 -29.53 8.55
C LYS A 572 9.95 -28.46 8.06
N ARG A 573 11.16 -28.86 7.70
CA ARG A 573 12.31 -27.96 7.51
C ARG A 573 13.14 -28.35 6.31
N ALA A 574 13.47 -27.38 5.47
CA ALA A 574 14.24 -27.56 4.25
C ALA A 574 15.56 -26.81 4.32
N LEU A 575 16.62 -27.36 3.76
CA LEU A 575 17.85 -26.68 3.38
C LEU A 575 17.91 -26.61 1.86
N VAL A 576 17.98 -25.40 1.31
CA VAL A 576 18.22 -25.19 -0.12
C VAL A 576 19.68 -24.80 -0.33
N VAL A 577 20.44 -25.66 -1.01
CA VAL A 577 21.84 -25.45 -1.35
C VAL A 577 21.94 -25.00 -2.82
N LEU A 578 22.28 -23.73 -3.01
CA LEU A 578 22.38 -23.12 -4.34
C LEU A 578 23.81 -23.24 -4.88
N CYS A 579 23.97 -23.84 -6.05
CA CYS A 579 25.28 -24.12 -6.64
C CYS A 579 25.53 -23.28 -7.89
N ALA A 580 26.64 -22.55 -7.92
CA ALA A 580 27.10 -21.76 -9.06
C ALA A 580 28.62 -21.62 -9.12
N ASP A 581 29.16 -21.35 -10.30
CA ASP A 581 30.58 -21.06 -10.51
C ASP A 581 30.82 -19.57 -10.80
N HIS A 582 32.06 -19.10 -10.58
CA HIS A 582 32.39 -17.68 -10.67
C HIS A 582 33.53 -17.38 -11.64
N GLY A 583 33.34 -16.38 -12.51
CA GLY A 583 34.36 -15.94 -13.45
C GLY A 583 35.64 -15.40 -12.79
N CYS A 584 35.55 -14.90 -11.55
CA CYS A 584 36.70 -14.39 -10.81
C CYS A 584 37.73 -15.48 -10.45
N VAL A 585 37.39 -16.78 -10.56
CA VAL A 585 38.35 -17.88 -10.40
C VAL A 585 39.55 -17.73 -11.34
N LYS A 586 39.34 -17.12 -12.52
CA LYS A 586 40.41 -16.81 -13.50
C LYS A 586 41.48 -15.86 -12.96
N GLU A 587 41.19 -15.11 -11.90
CA GLU A 587 42.11 -14.16 -11.24
C GLU A 587 42.97 -14.84 -10.16
N GLY A 588 42.83 -16.16 -9.94
CA GLY A 588 43.64 -16.91 -8.97
C GLY A 588 43.29 -16.56 -7.51
N VAL A 589 42.00 -16.33 -7.24
CA VAL A 589 41.43 -15.99 -5.91
C VAL A 589 41.00 -17.21 -5.10
N THR A 590 41.32 -18.42 -5.56
CA THR A 590 40.97 -19.72 -4.95
C THR A 590 42.13 -20.70 -5.10
N GLN A 591 42.17 -21.74 -4.27
CA GLN A 591 43.16 -22.82 -4.37
C GLN A 591 42.76 -23.92 -5.37
N THR A 592 41.46 -24.02 -5.71
CA THR A 592 40.91 -25.07 -6.57
C THR A 592 40.19 -24.46 -7.77
N ASP A 593 39.98 -25.27 -8.81
CA ASP A 593 39.19 -24.88 -9.98
C ASP A 593 37.67 -25.15 -9.79
N SER A 594 36.87 -24.61 -10.72
CA SER A 594 35.41 -24.71 -10.75
C SER A 594 34.87 -26.14 -10.87
N SER A 595 35.68 -27.15 -11.26
CA SER A 595 35.21 -28.54 -11.32
C SER A 595 34.83 -29.11 -9.95
N VAL A 596 35.31 -28.49 -8.86
CA VAL A 596 34.99 -28.90 -7.49
C VAL A 596 33.53 -28.61 -7.15
N THR A 597 32.95 -27.49 -7.64
CA THR A 597 31.55 -27.11 -7.38
C THR A 597 30.59 -28.25 -7.72
N ARG A 598 30.69 -28.77 -8.96
CA ARG A 598 29.88 -29.91 -9.42
C ARG A 598 30.10 -31.19 -8.61
N LYS A 599 31.36 -31.50 -8.26
CA LYS A 599 31.68 -32.71 -7.46
C LYS A 599 31.05 -32.66 -6.07
N VAL A 600 31.00 -31.48 -5.45
CA VAL A 600 30.36 -31.28 -4.14
C VAL A 600 28.84 -31.30 -4.28
N ALA A 601 28.26 -30.68 -5.31
CA ALA A 601 26.83 -30.78 -5.61
C ALA A 601 26.38 -32.26 -5.77
N ASP A 602 27.13 -33.07 -6.52
CA ASP A 602 26.87 -34.51 -6.63
C ASP A 602 27.03 -35.25 -5.29
N SER A 603 27.85 -34.73 -4.38
CA SER A 603 28.07 -35.32 -3.05
C SER A 603 26.94 -34.99 -2.07
N PHE A 604 26.28 -33.83 -2.21
CA PHE A 604 25.08 -33.49 -1.44
C PHE A 604 23.94 -34.48 -1.71
N VAL A 605 23.68 -34.77 -2.99
CA VAL A 605 22.64 -35.75 -3.39
C VAL A 605 22.95 -37.15 -2.85
N LYS A 606 24.23 -37.50 -2.71
CA LYS A 606 24.67 -38.77 -2.10
C LYS A 606 24.61 -38.74 -0.57
N GLY A 607 24.28 -37.62 0.04
CA GLY A 607 24.25 -37.43 1.49
C GLY A 607 25.64 -37.49 2.14
N ALA A 608 26.69 -37.17 1.38
CA ALA A 608 28.09 -37.41 1.79
C ALA A 608 28.84 -36.14 2.24
N THR A 609 28.24 -34.95 2.12
CA THR A 609 28.84 -33.71 2.64
C THR A 609 28.65 -33.61 4.15
N THR A 610 29.50 -32.80 4.81
CA THR A 610 29.36 -32.51 6.24
C THR A 610 27.95 -31.98 6.55
N THR A 611 27.45 -31.07 5.71
CA THR A 611 26.13 -30.48 5.89
C THR A 611 25.01 -31.49 5.68
N SER A 612 25.11 -32.42 4.71
CA SER A 612 24.14 -33.52 4.57
C SER A 612 24.11 -34.44 5.79
N ILE A 613 25.25 -34.67 6.45
CA ILE A 613 25.32 -35.47 7.67
C ILE A 613 24.61 -34.74 8.82
N PHE A 614 24.86 -33.43 8.98
CA PHE A 614 24.14 -32.62 9.97
C PHE A 614 22.64 -32.56 9.68
N ALA A 615 22.25 -32.37 8.42
CA ALA A 615 20.86 -32.29 8.00
C ALA A 615 20.12 -33.59 8.32
N LYS A 616 20.71 -34.75 7.98
CA LYS A 616 20.16 -36.06 8.31
C LYS A 616 20.03 -36.28 9.83
N GLY A 617 21.01 -35.84 10.61
CA GLY A 617 20.98 -35.96 12.07
C GLY A 617 19.96 -35.04 12.74
N ASN A 618 19.46 -34.04 12.02
CA ASN A 618 18.48 -33.06 12.49
C ASN A 618 17.22 -33.08 11.61
N ASP A 619 16.88 -34.18 10.94
CA ASP A 619 15.72 -34.33 10.05
C ASP A 619 15.43 -33.08 9.17
N VAL A 620 16.43 -32.62 8.44
CA VAL A 620 16.32 -31.51 7.49
C VAL A 620 16.36 -32.05 6.07
N ASP A 621 15.33 -31.75 5.29
CA ASP A 621 15.25 -32.09 3.87
C ASP A 621 16.25 -31.24 3.08
N VAL A 622 17.11 -31.86 2.27
CA VAL A 622 18.16 -31.13 1.54
C VAL A 622 17.85 -31.09 0.04
N TYR A 623 17.76 -29.88 -0.51
CA TYR A 623 17.54 -29.63 -1.92
C TYR A 623 18.78 -28.98 -2.53
N THR A 624 19.46 -29.71 -3.41
CA THR A 624 20.60 -29.17 -4.16
C THR A 624 20.10 -28.59 -5.47
N VAL A 625 20.45 -27.35 -5.78
CA VAL A 625 19.92 -26.62 -6.95
C VAL A 625 21.07 -26.03 -7.76
N ASP A 626 21.18 -26.45 -9.02
CA ASP A 626 22.11 -25.85 -9.99
C ASP A 626 21.48 -24.56 -10.54
N VAL A 627 22.07 -23.42 -10.20
CA VAL A 627 21.63 -22.11 -10.70
C VAL A 627 22.65 -21.47 -11.64
N GLY A 628 23.87 -22.01 -11.70
CA GLY A 628 24.96 -21.42 -12.49
C GLY A 628 26.25 -22.22 -12.57
N MET A 629 26.24 -23.55 -12.45
CA MET A 629 27.47 -24.36 -12.52
C MET A 629 27.97 -24.53 -13.96
N ILE A 630 29.30 -24.52 -14.11
CA ILE A 630 29.95 -24.72 -15.41
C ILE A 630 29.86 -26.20 -15.83
N GLY A 631 29.47 -26.43 -17.09
CA GLY A 631 29.47 -27.76 -17.72
C GLY A 631 28.09 -28.26 -18.19
N PRO A 632 27.93 -29.58 -18.48
CA PRO A 632 26.72 -30.11 -19.13
C PRO A 632 25.48 -30.04 -18.22
N ARG A 633 24.28 -29.86 -18.77
CA ARG A 633 23.07 -29.79 -17.94
C ARG A 633 22.73 -31.09 -17.23
N TYR A 634 22.18 -31.01 -16.01
CA TYR A 634 21.68 -32.20 -15.31
C TYR A 634 20.41 -32.74 -15.98
N SER A 635 19.61 -31.84 -16.56
CA SER A 635 18.45 -32.20 -17.40
C SER A 635 18.81 -33.06 -18.61
N ASP A 636 20.02 -32.92 -19.13
CA ASP A 636 20.49 -33.54 -20.36
C ASP A 636 21.13 -34.92 -20.12
N SER A 637 21.19 -35.37 -18.86
CA SER A 637 21.78 -36.66 -18.49
C SER A 637 20.81 -37.84 -18.67
N GLU A 638 21.29 -38.98 -19.17
CA GLU A 638 20.48 -40.21 -19.37
C GLU A 638 19.79 -40.70 -18.08
N ASN A 639 20.36 -40.37 -16.91
CA ASN A 639 19.78 -40.70 -15.59
C ASN A 639 18.49 -39.93 -15.29
N PHE A 640 18.30 -38.73 -15.86
CA PHE A 640 17.06 -37.96 -15.72
C PHE A 640 15.88 -38.64 -16.44
N HIS A 641 16.15 -39.29 -17.57
CA HIS A 641 15.14 -40.04 -18.34
C HIS A 641 14.78 -41.38 -17.70
N PHE A 642 15.72 -42.05 -17.02
CA PHE A 642 15.45 -43.30 -16.31
C PHE A 642 14.55 -43.14 -15.07
N CYS A 643 14.63 -42.01 -14.37
CA CYS A 643 13.75 -41.72 -13.22
C CYS A 643 12.29 -41.44 -13.64
N ASN A 644 12.08 -40.70 -14.75
CA ASN A 644 10.73 -40.45 -15.27
C ASN A 644 10.03 -41.72 -15.76
N ALA A 645 10.77 -42.70 -16.30
CA ALA A 645 10.19 -43.97 -16.73
C ALA A 645 9.59 -44.79 -15.57
N LYS A 646 10.14 -44.70 -14.35
CA LYS A 646 9.62 -45.40 -13.17
C LYS A 646 8.33 -44.80 -12.60
N LEU A 647 8.06 -43.52 -12.83
CA LEU A 647 6.82 -42.86 -12.39
C LEU A 647 5.58 -43.24 -13.22
N SER A 648 5.77 -43.89 -14.37
CA SER A 648 4.67 -44.33 -15.26
C SER A 648 4.12 -45.73 -14.96
N ARG A 649 4.59 -46.43 -13.91
CA ARG A 649 4.10 -47.78 -13.56
C ARG A 649 3.83 -47.94 -12.05
N SER A 650 2.55 -48.16 -11.76
CA SER A 650 1.85 -48.43 -10.48
C SER A 650 1.45 -47.17 -9.69
N ALA A 651 0.20 -46.98 -9.24
CA ALA A 651 -1.00 -47.81 -9.20
C ALA A 651 -2.26 -46.94 -9.41
N ASP A 652 -3.37 -47.60 -9.76
CA ASP A 652 -4.72 -47.09 -10.02
C ASP A 652 -4.96 -46.35 -11.33
N GLY A 653 -5.20 -47.16 -12.36
CA GLY A 653 -5.73 -46.70 -13.64
C GLY A 653 -7.14 -46.13 -13.51
N LYS A 654 -7.24 -44.80 -13.56
CA LYS A 654 -8.38 -44.06 -14.11
C LYS A 654 -7.85 -42.80 -14.78
N THR A 655 -7.97 -42.75 -16.09
CA THR A 655 -7.77 -41.52 -16.88
C THR A 655 -8.90 -40.55 -16.54
N ALA A 656 -8.58 -39.43 -15.90
CA ALA A 656 -9.47 -38.28 -15.81
C ALA A 656 -8.85 -37.14 -16.62
N ASP A 657 -9.48 -36.87 -17.78
CA ASP A 657 -9.44 -35.57 -18.42
C ASP A 657 -10.03 -34.54 -17.44
N SER A 658 -9.28 -33.49 -17.14
CA SER A 658 -9.88 -32.24 -16.69
C SER A 658 -8.98 -31.07 -17.04
N ASP A 659 -9.40 -30.36 -18.09
CA ASP A 659 -8.99 -29.00 -18.44
C ASP A 659 -9.14 -28.07 -17.22
N VAL A 660 -8.02 -27.68 -16.62
CA VAL A 660 -7.97 -26.53 -15.70
C VAL A 660 -7.69 -25.29 -16.54
N LYS A 661 -8.70 -24.44 -16.66
CA LYS A 661 -8.58 -23.11 -17.26
C LYS A 661 -7.68 -22.25 -16.38
N ASN A 662 -6.52 -21.88 -16.92
CA ASN A 662 -5.59 -20.92 -16.32
C ASN A 662 -6.27 -19.56 -16.07
N SER A 663 -6.12 -19.02 -14.86
CA SER A 663 -6.43 -17.63 -14.55
C SER A 663 -5.37 -16.68 -15.17
N PRO A 664 -5.66 -15.38 -15.34
CA PRO A 664 -4.77 -14.45 -16.05
C PRO A 664 -3.45 -14.12 -15.33
N ASP A 665 -3.30 -14.47 -14.04
CA ASP A 665 -2.15 -14.06 -13.21
C ASP A 665 -0.91 -14.99 -13.28
N GLN A 666 -0.98 -16.11 -14.00
CA GLN A 666 0.12 -17.11 -14.08
C GLN A 666 1.16 -16.88 -15.19
N LYS A 667 1.22 -15.70 -15.82
CA LYS A 667 2.09 -15.49 -17.00
C LYS A 667 3.60 -15.27 -16.70
N ASN A 668 4.03 -15.18 -15.44
CA ASN A 668 5.42 -14.88 -15.09
C ASN A 668 6.17 -16.00 -14.33
N SER A 669 5.55 -17.13 -13.97
CA SER A 669 6.26 -18.23 -13.31
C SER A 669 6.95 -19.12 -14.34
N LEU A 670 8.27 -19.24 -14.25
CA LEU A 670 8.99 -20.28 -14.98
C LEU A 670 8.49 -21.65 -14.48
N ASN A 671 7.73 -22.38 -15.30
CA ASN A 671 7.18 -23.70 -14.93
C ASN A 671 8.31 -24.74 -14.77
N PHE A 672 8.95 -24.74 -13.59
CA PHE A 672 9.93 -25.74 -13.21
C PHE A 672 9.24 -26.96 -12.57
N GLN A 673 9.86 -28.13 -12.71
CA GLN A 673 9.44 -29.33 -11.97
C GLN A 673 9.67 -29.13 -10.48
N LYS A 674 8.83 -29.70 -9.62
CA LYS A 674 9.04 -29.67 -8.17
C LYS A 674 10.45 -30.10 -7.75
N LEU A 675 10.97 -29.48 -6.70
CA LEU A 675 12.25 -29.74 -6.07
C LEU A 675 12.28 -31.17 -5.53
N ARG A 676 13.42 -31.81 -5.75
CA ARG A 676 13.67 -33.20 -5.35
C ARG A 676 14.97 -33.32 -4.59
N GLN A 677 14.99 -34.20 -3.60
CA GLN A 677 16.17 -34.43 -2.75
C GLN A 677 17.16 -35.44 -3.37
N ASP A 678 16.69 -36.30 -4.28
CA ASP A 678 17.47 -37.40 -4.88
C ASP A 678 18.25 -37.00 -6.14
N VAL A 679 18.18 -35.73 -6.54
CA VAL A 679 18.86 -35.18 -7.73
C VAL A 679 19.39 -33.78 -7.47
N VAL A 680 20.32 -33.34 -8.31
CA VAL A 680 20.61 -31.92 -8.45
C VAL A 680 19.51 -31.31 -9.32
N ASN A 681 18.76 -30.36 -8.76
CA ASN A 681 17.66 -29.70 -9.43
C ASN A 681 18.22 -28.69 -10.44
N ASP A 682 18.05 -28.95 -11.74
CA ASP A 682 18.51 -28.02 -12.78
C ASP A 682 17.57 -26.81 -12.84
N ARG A 683 18.09 -25.65 -12.43
CA ARG A 683 17.47 -24.32 -12.52
C ARG A 683 18.43 -23.33 -13.16
N ARG A 684 19.40 -23.83 -13.94
CA ARG A 684 20.55 -23.06 -14.34
C ARG A 684 20.16 -21.88 -15.21
N LEU A 685 20.57 -20.69 -14.77
CA LEU A 685 20.31 -19.40 -15.40
C LEU A 685 21.42 -19.03 -16.39
N MET A 686 22.66 -19.39 -16.07
CA MET A 686 23.86 -19.09 -16.88
C MET A 686 24.99 -20.11 -16.65
N ASP A 687 26.07 -20.05 -17.43
CA ASP A 687 27.23 -20.95 -17.35
C ASP A 687 28.38 -20.29 -16.57
N GLY A 688 28.26 -20.27 -15.23
CA GLY A 688 29.12 -19.49 -14.35
C GLY A 688 28.90 -17.98 -14.49
N SER A 689 29.25 -17.21 -13.45
CA SER A 689 29.18 -15.75 -13.49
C SER A 689 30.24 -15.15 -14.42
N GLY A 690 30.01 -13.92 -14.88
CA GLY A 690 31.09 -13.09 -15.42
C GLY A 690 32.18 -12.79 -14.39
N ASN A 691 33.37 -12.39 -14.85
CA ASN A 691 34.47 -12.00 -13.97
C ASN A 691 34.25 -10.58 -13.43
N ILE A 692 33.77 -10.47 -12.18
CA ILE A 692 33.42 -9.20 -11.52
C ILE A 692 34.53 -8.13 -11.53
N ALA A 693 35.78 -8.56 -11.70
CA ALA A 693 36.94 -7.68 -11.78
C ALA A 693 36.99 -6.85 -13.08
N VAL A 694 36.29 -7.28 -14.14
CA VAL A 694 36.34 -6.67 -15.48
C VAL A 694 34.96 -6.53 -16.15
N GLU A 695 33.97 -7.33 -15.77
CA GLU A 695 32.63 -7.37 -16.37
C GLU A 695 31.55 -7.72 -15.33
N ALA A 696 30.27 -7.55 -15.68
CA ALA A 696 29.16 -7.84 -14.76
C ALA A 696 29.10 -9.33 -14.40
N ALA A 697 28.71 -9.66 -13.16
CA ALA A 697 28.48 -11.05 -12.77
C ALA A 697 27.36 -11.69 -13.61
N MET A 698 26.32 -10.92 -13.91
CA MET A 698 25.18 -11.27 -14.76
C MET A 698 24.59 -10.01 -15.41
N ASP A 699 23.90 -10.17 -16.55
CA ASP A 699 23.07 -9.08 -17.10
C ASP A 699 21.79 -8.88 -16.27
N GLU A 700 21.10 -7.74 -16.47
CA GLU A 700 19.93 -7.41 -15.65
C GLU A 700 18.75 -8.36 -15.86
N GLU A 701 18.58 -8.91 -17.07
CA GLU A 701 17.49 -9.85 -17.35
C GLU A 701 17.70 -11.16 -16.58
N THR A 702 18.91 -11.70 -16.63
CA THR A 702 19.33 -12.89 -15.90
C THR A 702 19.28 -12.64 -14.39
N GLY A 703 19.70 -11.47 -13.93
CA GLY A 703 19.63 -11.08 -12.52
C GLY A 703 18.20 -11.01 -11.99
N ARG A 704 17.26 -10.41 -12.72
CA ARG A 704 15.84 -10.39 -12.33
C ARG A 704 15.23 -11.80 -12.34
N LYS A 705 15.60 -12.65 -13.31
CA LYS A 705 15.21 -14.08 -13.30
C LYS A 705 15.79 -14.83 -12.10
N ALA A 706 17.00 -14.49 -11.65
CA ALA A 706 17.59 -15.07 -10.46
C ALA A 706 16.80 -14.71 -9.19
N LEU A 707 16.47 -13.43 -9.00
CA LEU A 707 15.62 -12.99 -7.90
C LEU A 707 14.25 -13.67 -7.93
N GLN A 708 13.63 -13.77 -9.12
CA GLN A 708 12.34 -14.44 -9.27
C GLN A 708 12.43 -15.94 -8.96
N LEU A 709 13.46 -16.65 -9.44
CA LEU A 709 13.67 -18.07 -9.12
C LEU A 709 13.78 -18.30 -7.61
N GLY A 710 14.45 -17.39 -6.89
CA GLY A 710 14.52 -17.48 -5.43
C GLY A 710 13.15 -17.37 -4.75
N ARG A 711 12.31 -16.44 -5.22
CA ARG A 711 10.93 -16.28 -4.75
C ARG A 711 10.09 -17.52 -5.05
N ASP A 712 10.20 -18.03 -6.27
CA ASP A 712 9.49 -19.23 -6.72
C ASP A 712 9.85 -20.46 -5.86
N ILE A 713 11.13 -20.64 -5.51
CA ILE A 713 11.58 -21.71 -4.60
C ILE A 713 10.90 -21.61 -3.23
N VAL A 714 10.77 -20.41 -2.67
CA VAL A 714 10.11 -20.21 -1.37
C VAL A 714 8.61 -20.46 -1.48
N SER A 715 7.96 -19.98 -2.54
CA SER A 715 6.55 -20.28 -2.82
C SER A 715 6.31 -21.78 -2.89
N GLU A 716 7.14 -22.50 -3.63
CA GLU A 716 7.06 -23.94 -3.81
C GLU A 716 7.17 -24.69 -2.47
N LEU A 717 8.17 -24.34 -1.65
CA LEU A 717 8.35 -24.95 -0.33
C LEU A 717 7.21 -24.59 0.65
N LYS A 718 6.67 -23.36 0.56
CA LYS A 718 5.50 -22.96 1.35
C LYS A 718 4.27 -23.79 0.98
N GLU A 719 4.02 -24.02 -0.30
CA GLU A 719 2.92 -24.87 -0.79
C GLU A 719 3.07 -26.32 -0.36
N GLU A 720 4.32 -26.80 -0.21
CA GLU A 720 4.59 -28.12 0.35
C GLU A 720 4.46 -28.16 1.88
N GLY A 721 4.21 -27.04 2.54
CA GLY A 721 3.97 -26.95 3.98
C GLY A 721 5.25 -26.92 4.82
N TYR A 722 6.38 -26.45 4.27
CA TYR A 722 7.58 -26.22 5.07
C TYR A 722 7.37 -25.08 6.07
N ASP A 723 7.72 -25.32 7.33
CA ASP A 723 7.60 -24.38 8.44
C ASP A 723 8.74 -23.34 8.45
N ILE A 724 9.92 -23.76 7.98
CA ILE A 724 11.15 -22.96 7.99
C ILE A 724 12.11 -23.41 6.88
N ILE A 725 12.81 -22.45 6.29
CA ILE A 725 13.76 -22.67 5.19
C ILE A 725 15.17 -22.24 5.63
N ALA A 726 16.14 -23.13 5.53
CA ALA A 726 17.56 -22.84 5.67
C ALA A 726 18.19 -22.55 4.30
N THR A 727 19.09 -21.57 4.26
CA THR A 727 19.85 -21.24 3.05
C THR A 727 21.25 -21.82 3.11
N GLY A 728 21.73 -22.32 1.97
CA GLY A 728 23.08 -22.81 1.79
C GLY A 728 23.57 -22.51 0.38
N GLU A 729 24.87 -22.56 0.20
CA GLU A 729 25.51 -22.33 -1.09
C GLU A 729 26.63 -23.32 -1.33
N MET A 730 27.04 -23.47 -2.59
CA MET A 730 28.30 -24.08 -2.93
C MET A 730 28.81 -23.42 -4.22
N GLY A 731 29.94 -22.72 -4.14
CA GLY A 731 30.53 -22.11 -5.32
C GLY A 731 32.01 -21.78 -5.15
N ILE A 732 32.86 -22.31 -6.03
CA ILE A 732 34.28 -21.97 -5.98
C ILE A 732 34.47 -20.51 -6.41
N GLY A 733 35.07 -19.72 -5.51
CA GLY A 733 35.39 -18.30 -5.72
C GLY A 733 34.38 -17.30 -5.17
N ASN A 734 33.22 -17.76 -4.67
CA ASN A 734 32.10 -16.91 -4.25
C ASN A 734 32.35 -16.00 -3.04
N THR A 735 33.34 -16.31 -2.22
CA THR A 735 33.77 -15.42 -1.12
C THR A 735 34.35 -14.09 -1.64
N THR A 736 34.66 -13.99 -2.93
CA THR A 736 35.13 -12.75 -3.59
C THR A 736 33.97 -11.80 -3.92
N PRO A 737 32.93 -12.20 -4.69
CA PRO A 737 31.73 -11.37 -4.87
C PRO A 737 31.03 -11.06 -3.55
N THR A 738 31.03 -12.00 -2.59
CA THR A 738 30.52 -11.76 -1.22
C THR A 738 31.23 -10.57 -0.56
N ALA A 739 32.56 -10.55 -0.56
CA ALA A 739 33.33 -9.45 0.02
C ALA A 739 33.09 -8.13 -0.74
N ALA A 740 32.94 -8.17 -2.07
CA ALA A 740 32.62 -6.97 -2.86
C ALA A 740 31.25 -6.39 -2.48
N LEU A 741 30.22 -7.23 -2.34
CA LEU A 741 28.87 -6.79 -1.95
C LEU A 741 28.87 -6.19 -0.54
N LEU A 742 29.50 -6.86 0.42
CA LEU A 742 29.59 -6.35 1.80
C LEU A 742 30.36 -5.03 1.85
N ALA A 743 31.50 -4.93 1.15
CA ALA A 743 32.24 -3.68 1.04
C ALA A 743 31.37 -2.55 0.49
N TYR A 744 30.66 -2.81 -0.60
CA TYR A 744 29.80 -1.84 -1.26
C TYR A 744 28.65 -1.37 -0.36
N PHE A 745 27.89 -2.30 0.23
CA PHE A 745 26.73 -1.95 1.04
C PHE A 745 27.09 -1.31 2.38
N MET A 746 28.22 -1.73 2.99
CA MET A 746 28.71 -1.22 4.26
C MET A 746 29.62 0.02 4.11
N GLY A 747 29.92 0.45 2.88
CA GLY A 747 30.83 1.57 2.65
C GLY A 747 32.28 1.30 3.08
N ALA A 748 32.70 0.03 3.10
CA ALA A 748 34.02 -0.41 3.54
C ALA A 748 35.00 -0.56 2.36
N SER A 749 36.30 -0.52 2.66
CA SER A 749 37.37 -0.80 1.71
C SER A 749 37.50 -2.30 1.40
N ALA A 750 38.22 -2.62 0.32
CA ALA A 750 38.52 -4.01 -0.03
C ALA A 750 39.33 -4.72 1.07
N GLU A 751 40.22 -4.01 1.76
CA GLU A 751 41.05 -4.52 2.84
C GLU A 751 40.24 -4.88 4.10
N GLU A 752 39.21 -4.09 4.39
CA GLU A 752 38.27 -4.31 5.49
C GLU A 752 37.31 -5.47 5.19
N ALA A 753 36.91 -5.67 3.93
CA ALA A 753 35.94 -6.70 3.56
C ALA A 753 36.55 -8.07 3.25
N VAL A 754 37.78 -8.12 2.73
CA VAL A 754 38.36 -9.37 2.23
C VAL A 754 39.07 -10.15 3.35
N GLY A 755 38.60 -11.37 3.58
CA GLY A 755 39.26 -12.40 4.39
C GLY A 755 39.94 -13.51 3.56
N TYR A 756 40.60 -14.42 4.26
CA TYR A 756 41.40 -15.51 3.67
C TYR A 756 40.55 -16.59 2.97
N GLY A 757 39.23 -16.64 3.17
CA GLY A 757 38.36 -17.65 2.55
C GLY A 757 38.75 -19.07 2.96
N ALA A 758 38.72 -19.98 1.99
CA ALA A 758 39.19 -21.37 2.12
C ALA A 758 40.73 -21.49 2.23
N GLY A 759 41.39 -20.61 3.00
CA GLY A 759 42.80 -20.73 3.40
C GLY A 759 43.83 -20.13 2.43
N LEU A 760 43.53 -19.02 1.75
CA LEU A 760 44.45 -18.41 0.76
C LEU A 760 45.85 -18.06 1.32
N SER A 761 46.86 -18.01 0.44
CA SER A 761 48.15 -17.39 0.74
C SER A 761 48.04 -15.87 0.82
N GLU A 762 49.04 -15.18 1.36
CA GLU A 762 49.08 -13.70 1.34
C GLU A 762 48.97 -13.12 -0.08
N GLU A 763 49.59 -13.80 -1.05
CA GLU A 763 49.50 -13.40 -2.46
C GLU A 763 48.07 -13.58 -2.99
N GLY A 764 47.42 -14.69 -2.65
CA GLY A 764 46.02 -14.93 -2.98
C GLY A 764 45.08 -13.91 -2.34
N LEU A 765 45.35 -13.51 -1.09
CA LEU A 765 44.61 -12.45 -0.40
C LEU A 765 44.75 -11.11 -1.15
N ARG A 766 45.97 -10.73 -1.56
CA ARG A 766 46.20 -9.48 -2.32
C ARG A 766 45.50 -9.48 -3.68
N ARG A 767 45.52 -10.61 -4.41
CA ARG A 767 44.77 -10.75 -5.67
C ARG A 767 43.26 -10.60 -5.43
N LYS A 768 42.74 -11.19 -4.36
CA LYS A 768 41.33 -11.09 -3.99
C LYS A 768 40.94 -9.64 -3.62
N GLN A 769 41.77 -8.94 -2.85
CA GLN A 769 41.60 -7.51 -2.55
C GLN A 769 41.63 -6.65 -3.82
N ASP A 770 42.53 -6.95 -4.77
CA ASP A 770 42.60 -6.25 -6.05
C ASP A 770 41.33 -6.45 -6.90
N VAL A 771 40.82 -7.68 -6.98
CA VAL A 771 39.55 -7.98 -7.66
C VAL A 771 38.40 -7.18 -7.06
N VAL A 772 38.27 -7.16 -5.73
CA VAL A 772 37.23 -6.39 -5.05
C VAL A 772 37.38 -4.89 -5.32
N ARG A 773 38.59 -4.35 -5.27
CA ARG A 773 38.86 -2.93 -5.57
C ARG A 773 38.43 -2.57 -6.98
N ARG A 774 38.84 -3.34 -7.99
CA ARG A 774 38.44 -3.13 -9.39
C ARG A 774 36.92 -3.22 -9.58
N ALA A 775 36.26 -4.14 -8.88
CA ALA A 775 34.81 -4.27 -8.91
C ALA A 775 34.10 -3.02 -8.33
N LEU A 776 34.57 -2.51 -7.19
CA LEU A 776 34.02 -1.28 -6.57
C LEU A 776 34.26 -0.04 -7.44
N GLU A 777 35.47 0.14 -7.99
CA GLU A 777 35.79 1.23 -8.93
C GLU A 777 34.88 1.20 -10.18
N ARG A 778 34.45 0.01 -10.61
CA ARG A 778 33.52 -0.15 -11.74
C ARG A 778 32.11 0.29 -11.38
N LEU A 779 31.64 0.04 -10.16
CA LEU A 779 30.34 0.54 -9.69
C LEU A 779 30.29 2.06 -9.58
N GLU A 780 31.36 2.69 -9.09
CA GLU A 780 31.49 4.15 -9.04
C GLU A 780 31.36 4.77 -10.45
N LYS A 781 32.01 4.17 -11.45
CA LYS A 781 31.90 4.60 -12.86
C LYS A 781 30.49 4.45 -13.44
N LEU A 782 29.69 3.52 -12.93
CA LEU A 782 28.30 3.30 -13.33
C LEU A 782 27.32 4.25 -12.62
N SER A 783 27.81 5.21 -11.84
CA SER A 783 26.98 6.10 -11.00
C SER A 783 26.07 5.33 -10.03
N LEU A 784 26.47 4.11 -9.66
CA LEU A 784 25.84 3.32 -8.60
C LEU A 784 26.53 3.65 -7.27
N SER A 785 26.75 4.93 -6.98
CA SER A 785 27.39 5.36 -5.73
C SER A 785 26.74 6.65 -5.26
N GLU A 786 26.12 6.64 -4.08
CA GLU A 786 25.66 7.85 -3.40
C GLU A 786 26.58 8.22 -2.23
N GLU A 787 26.69 9.52 -1.97
CA GLU A 787 27.53 10.10 -0.92
C GLU A 787 26.87 9.95 0.47
N ALA A 788 27.21 8.89 1.21
CA ALA A 788 27.06 8.83 2.68
C ALA A 788 28.11 7.87 3.28
N LYS A 789 28.81 8.32 4.33
CA LYS A 789 30.11 7.77 4.79
C LYS A 789 30.05 6.77 5.96
N GLU A 790 28.91 6.17 6.27
CA GLU A 790 28.86 5.12 7.31
C GLU A 790 27.87 4.00 6.99
N TYR A 791 26.67 4.36 6.50
CA TYR A 791 25.69 3.41 5.96
C TYR A 791 25.07 3.99 4.69
N ARG A 792 25.38 3.40 3.52
CA ARG A 792 24.81 3.84 2.24
C ARG A 792 23.33 3.48 2.17
N VAL A 793 22.46 4.45 1.85
CA VAL A 793 21.04 4.21 1.55
C VAL A 793 20.91 3.93 0.06
N PHE A 794 20.14 2.91 -0.32
CA PHE A 794 20.00 2.50 -1.71
C PHE A 794 18.54 2.49 -2.12
N SER A 795 18.27 2.91 -3.36
CA SER A 795 17.03 2.53 -4.01
C SER A 795 17.05 1.02 -4.30
N ARG A 796 15.88 0.40 -4.40
CA ARG A 796 15.75 -1.01 -4.80
C ARG A 796 16.48 -1.30 -6.12
N ASP A 797 16.30 -0.47 -7.13
CA ASP A 797 16.96 -0.63 -8.44
C ASP A 797 18.49 -0.54 -8.33
N THR A 798 19.01 0.37 -7.50
CA THR A 798 20.46 0.47 -7.24
C THR A 798 21.00 -0.78 -6.55
N ALA A 799 20.28 -1.33 -5.56
CA ALA A 799 20.66 -2.55 -4.87
C ALA A 799 20.63 -3.78 -5.80
N GLU A 800 19.59 -3.92 -6.64
CA GLU A 800 19.49 -4.96 -7.66
C GLU A 800 20.65 -4.89 -8.65
N LYS A 801 20.93 -3.69 -9.20
CA LYS A 801 22.03 -3.49 -10.15
C LYS A 801 23.39 -3.80 -9.52
N ALA A 802 23.63 -3.39 -8.28
CA ALA A 802 24.88 -3.73 -7.58
C ALA A 802 25.06 -5.25 -7.47
N LEU A 803 24.01 -5.97 -7.05
CA LEU A 803 24.01 -7.43 -6.99
C LEU A 803 24.33 -8.08 -8.34
N PHE A 804 23.74 -7.57 -9.43
CA PHE A 804 23.99 -8.12 -10.78
C PHE A 804 25.40 -7.82 -11.29
N GLN A 805 25.98 -6.69 -10.91
CA GLN A 805 27.31 -6.27 -11.35
C GLN A 805 28.44 -7.01 -10.63
N ILE A 806 28.33 -7.20 -9.31
CA ILE A 806 29.44 -7.68 -8.46
C ILE A 806 29.10 -8.89 -7.58
N GLY A 807 27.91 -9.46 -7.71
CA GLY A 807 27.48 -10.65 -6.96
C GLY A 807 27.78 -11.98 -7.68
N GLY A 808 26.87 -12.93 -7.53
CA GLY A 808 26.94 -14.27 -8.12
C GLY A 808 25.53 -14.85 -8.31
N PRO A 809 25.31 -15.79 -9.25
CA PRO A 809 23.99 -16.35 -9.54
C PRO A 809 23.30 -16.94 -8.31
N GLU A 810 24.05 -17.68 -7.48
CA GLU A 810 23.60 -18.25 -6.21
C GLU A 810 23.29 -17.19 -5.16
N ILE A 811 24.09 -16.12 -5.08
CA ILE A 811 23.81 -14.98 -4.17
C ILE A 811 22.50 -14.29 -4.60
N ALA A 812 22.28 -14.13 -5.91
CA ALA A 812 21.09 -13.48 -6.43
C ALA A 812 19.83 -14.32 -6.25
N VAL A 813 19.90 -15.64 -6.50
CA VAL A 813 18.79 -16.54 -6.20
C VAL A 813 18.52 -16.56 -4.69
N MET A 814 19.54 -16.58 -3.85
CA MET A 814 19.37 -16.55 -2.39
C MET A 814 18.76 -15.23 -1.90
N ALA A 815 19.17 -14.08 -2.45
CA ALA A 815 18.52 -12.79 -2.18
C ALA A 815 17.05 -12.83 -2.59
N GLY A 816 16.74 -13.46 -3.72
CA GLY A 816 15.37 -13.78 -4.15
C GLY A 816 14.60 -14.62 -3.13
N MET A 817 15.23 -15.62 -2.51
CA MET A 817 14.60 -16.42 -1.44
C MET A 817 14.28 -15.56 -0.21
N PHE A 818 15.18 -14.66 0.21
CA PHE A 818 14.89 -13.75 1.32
C PHE A 818 13.74 -12.78 1.01
N LEU A 819 13.62 -12.32 -0.24
CA LEU A 819 12.45 -11.54 -0.67
C LEU A 819 11.18 -12.40 -0.70
N GLY A 820 11.27 -13.64 -1.19
CA GLY A 820 10.16 -14.60 -1.18
C GLY A 820 9.67 -14.93 0.24
N ALA A 821 10.58 -14.96 1.22
CA ALA A 821 10.23 -15.15 2.62
C ALA A 821 9.32 -14.03 3.17
N VAL A 822 9.52 -12.78 2.72
CA VAL A 822 8.64 -11.64 3.02
C VAL A 822 7.27 -11.80 2.34
N GLU A 823 7.26 -12.22 1.07
CA GLU A 823 6.05 -12.32 0.26
C GLU A 823 5.12 -13.46 0.68
N HIS A 824 5.70 -14.59 1.08
CA HIS A 824 4.97 -15.80 1.46
C HIS A 824 4.89 -16.01 2.98
N GLU A 825 5.40 -15.05 3.77
CA GLU A 825 5.46 -15.08 5.23
C GLU A 825 6.07 -16.39 5.77
N VAL A 826 7.31 -16.67 5.34
CA VAL A 826 8.05 -17.89 5.68
C VAL A 826 9.32 -17.56 6.48
N PRO A 827 9.54 -18.17 7.65
CA PRO A 827 10.81 -18.08 8.37
C PRO A 827 11.98 -18.59 7.52
N ILE A 828 13.05 -17.79 7.42
CA ILE A 828 14.24 -18.17 6.64
C ILE A 828 15.53 -17.98 7.43
N ILE A 829 16.44 -18.95 7.39
CA ILE A 829 17.68 -18.97 8.18
C ILE A 829 18.87 -18.56 7.32
N ILE A 830 19.64 -17.59 7.83
CA ILE A 830 20.94 -17.17 7.32
C ILE A 830 22.00 -18.13 7.83
N ASP A 831 22.81 -18.69 6.93
CA ASP A 831 23.97 -19.52 7.26
C ASP A 831 25.21 -18.66 7.59
N GLY A 832 26.24 -18.69 6.75
CA GLY A 832 27.49 -17.95 6.94
C GLY A 832 27.55 -16.66 6.12
N ILE A 833 28.77 -16.22 5.81
CA ILE A 833 29.02 -14.91 5.19
C ILE A 833 28.32 -14.72 3.82
N ILE A 834 28.27 -15.77 2.98
CA ILE A 834 27.67 -15.66 1.64
C ILE A 834 26.15 -15.47 1.76
N SER A 835 25.51 -16.26 2.62
CA SER A 835 24.10 -16.11 2.96
C SER A 835 23.81 -14.75 3.62
N THR A 836 24.72 -14.27 4.46
CA THR A 836 24.63 -12.92 5.06
C THR A 836 24.69 -11.83 3.98
N ALA A 837 25.56 -11.95 2.97
CA ALA A 837 25.62 -10.99 1.86
C ALA A 837 24.36 -11.05 0.98
N ALA A 838 23.80 -12.23 0.74
CA ALA A 838 22.52 -12.37 0.05
C ALA A 838 21.37 -11.73 0.84
N ALA A 839 21.29 -12.00 2.14
CA ALA A 839 20.29 -11.39 3.04
C ALA A 839 20.44 -9.87 3.09
N LEU A 840 21.67 -9.35 3.19
CA LEU A 840 21.94 -7.92 3.16
C LEU A 840 21.55 -7.30 1.82
N SER A 841 21.84 -7.98 0.70
CA SER A 841 21.43 -7.52 -0.64
C SER A 841 19.90 -7.40 -0.72
N ALA A 842 19.18 -8.42 -0.23
CA ALA A 842 17.72 -8.41 -0.16
C ALA A 842 17.19 -7.33 0.80
N PHE A 843 17.84 -7.12 1.95
CA PHE A 843 17.49 -6.08 2.92
C PHE A 843 17.63 -4.68 2.34
N MET A 844 18.64 -4.42 1.50
CA MET A 844 18.80 -3.14 0.80
C MET A 844 17.73 -2.91 -0.27
N MET A 845 17.04 -3.97 -0.71
CA MET A 845 15.87 -3.89 -1.59
C MET A 845 14.57 -3.75 -0.81
N ASP A 846 14.49 -4.43 0.34
CA ASP A 846 13.32 -4.49 1.22
C ASP A 846 13.73 -4.79 2.68
N GLU A 847 13.70 -3.76 3.53
CA GLU A 847 14.15 -3.86 4.92
C GLU A 847 13.31 -4.86 5.76
N ARG A 848 12.11 -5.21 5.29
CA ARG A 848 11.24 -6.21 5.94
C ARG A 848 11.86 -7.60 5.90
N VAL A 849 12.90 -7.86 5.10
CA VAL A 849 13.66 -9.13 5.15
C VAL A 849 14.12 -9.45 6.57
N SER A 850 14.54 -8.44 7.34
CA SER A 850 14.94 -8.60 8.74
C SER A 850 13.85 -9.19 9.63
N ASP A 851 12.58 -9.04 9.26
CA ASP A 851 11.44 -9.55 10.02
C ASP A 851 11.17 -11.04 9.83
N TYR A 852 11.73 -11.64 8.78
CA TYR A 852 11.55 -13.06 8.44
C TYR A 852 12.85 -13.87 8.55
N ALA A 853 14.00 -13.19 8.56
CA ALA A 853 15.32 -13.81 8.62
C ALA A 853 15.79 -14.14 10.04
N PHE A 854 16.46 -15.28 10.21
CA PHE A 854 17.07 -15.73 11.46
C PHE A 854 18.56 -15.95 11.24
N ALA A 855 19.41 -15.26 12.00
CA ALA A 855 20.85 -15.44 11.89
C ALA A 855 21.30 -16.68 12.69
N SER A 856 21.95 -17.65 12.02
CA SER A 856 22.46 -18.85 12.69
C SER A 856 23.72 -18.55 13.49
N HIS A 857 24.81 -18.19 12.81
CA HIS A 857 26.13 -18.03 13.38
C HIS A 857 26.84 -16.77 12.90
N ILE A 858 27.80 -16.29 13.69
CA ILE A 858 28.76 -15.30 13.23
C ILE A 858 29.88 -16.04 12.49
N SER A 859 30.00 -15.79 11.19
CA SER A 859 31.12 -16.34 10.43
C SER A 859 32.43 -15.66 10.85
N LYS A 860 33.54 -16.41 10.83
CA LYS A 860 34.88 -15.85 11.10
C LYS A 860 35.36 -14.85 10.03
N GLU A 861 34.68 -14.79 8.89
CA GLU A 861 34.98 -13.87 7.80
C GLU A 861 34.66 -12.42 8.18
N LYS A 862 35.39 -11.47 7.58
CA LYS A 862 35.26 -10.05 7.93
C LYS A 862 33.88 -9.50 7.59
N LEU A 863 33.47 -8.46 8.32
CA LEU A 863 32.19 -7.75 8.20
C LEU A 863 30.92 -8.59 8.48
N ALA A 864 31.02 -9.91 8.73
CA ALA A 864 29.84 -10.77 8.98
C ALA A 864 28.94 -10.22 10.09
N GLY A 865 29.53 -9.96 11.27
CA GLY A 865 28.81 -9.46 12.43
C GLY A 865 28.20 -8.06 12.18
N GLN A 866 28.95 -7.17 11.53
CA GLN A 866 28.50 -5.81 11.23
C GLN A 866 27.34 -5.80 10.22
N ALA A 867 27.35 -6.72 9.25
CA ALA A 867 26.24 -6.89 8.32
C ALA A 867 24.97 -7.40 9.00
N LEU A 868 25.10 -8.34 9.95
CA LEU A 868 23.97 -8.80 10.78
C LEU A 868 23.45 -7.67 11.67
N GLU A 869 24.33 -6.92 12.33
CA GLU A 869 23.97 -5.77 13.16
C GLU A 869 23.22 -4.70 12.35
N ARG A 870 23.65 -4.43 11.12
CA ARG A 870 22.96 -3.50 10.22
C ARG A 870 21.52 -3.92 9.91
N MET A 871 21.24 -5.22 9.84
CA MET A 871 19.90 -5.74 9.63
C MET A 871 19.11 -5.90 10.94
N ASP A 872 19.65 -5.44 12.08
CA ASP A 872 19.10 -5.68 13.42
C ASP A 872 18.89 -7.17 13.73
N LEU A 873 19.84 -8.00 13.27
CA LEU A 873 19.84 -9.45 13.46
C LEU A 873 20.96 -9.87 14.41
N ARG A 874 20.65 -10.84 15.29
CA ARG A 874 21.61 -11.41 16.23
C ARG A 874 21.76 -12.91 16.01
N ALA A 875 22.98 -13.33 15.69
CA ALA A 875 23.33 -14.75 15.61
C ALA A 875 23.43 -15.38 17.01
N ILE A 876 23.11 -16.67 17.09
CA ILE A 876 23.14 -17.45 18.35
C ILE A 876 24.46 -18.20 18.51
N ILE A 877 25.05 -18.66 17.41
CA ILE A 877 26.25 -19.49 17.42
C ILE A 877 27.48 -18.61 17.13
N ASP A 878 28.44 -18.62 18.04
CA ASP A 878 29.76 -18.03 17.83
C ASP A 878 30.82 -19.12 18.00
N ALA A 879 31.18 -19.76 16.89
CA ALA A 879 32.04 -20.94 16.85
C ALA A 879 33.12 -20.85 15.77
N GLU A 880 33.41 -19.61 15.30
CA GLU A 880 34.37 -19.34 14.22
C GLU A 880 34.16 -20.19 12.96
N MET A 881 32.90 -20.52 12.65
CA MET A 881 32.55 -21.37 11.52
C MET A 881 32.76 -20.63 10.19
N SER A 882 33.20 -21.38 9.17
CA SER A 882 33.46 -20.85 7.83
C SER A 882 33.36 -21.93 6.74
N LEU A 883 32.56 -22.98 6.99
CA LEU A 883 32.35 -24.04 6.00
C LEU A 883 31.43 -23.56 4.88
N GLY A 884 30.39 -22.79 5.22
CA GLY A 884 29.31 -22.46 4.29
C GLY A 884 28.31 -23.59 4.20
N GLU A 885 27.78 -23.83 3.00
CA GLU A 885 26.93 -24.99 2.66
C GLU A 885 25.56 -25.04 3.35
N GLY A 886 25.23 -24.12 4.26
CA GLY A 886 24.06 -24.20 5.13
C GLY A 886 24.34 -24.88 6.48
N SER A 887 25.60 -25.14 6.80
CA SER A 887 25.99 -25.90 7.99
C SER A 887 25.58 -25.26 9.31
N GLY A 888 25.77 -23.95 9.47
CA GLY A 888 25.33 -23.20 10.64
C GLY A 888 23.81 -23.06 10.68
N ALA A 889 23.16 -22.87 9.53
CA ALA A 889 21.71 -22.82 9.44
C ALA A 889 21.06 -24.12 9.93
N VAL A 890 21.60 -25.28 9.55
CA VAL A 890 21.17 -26.60 10.04
C VAL A 890 21.43 -26.76 11.55
N LEU A 891 22.53 -26.22 12.08
CA LEU A 891 22.83 -26.31 13.52
C LEU A 891 21.99 -25.37 14.39
N LEU A 892 21.39 -24.32 13.83
CA LEU A 892 20.43 -23.47 14.55
C LEU A 892 19.11 -24.22 14.81
N ILE A 893 18.67 -25.04 13.87
CA ILE A 893 17.38 -25.76 13.92
C ILE A 893 17.15 -26.51 15.24
N PRO A 894 18.07 -27.36 15.75
CA PRO A 894 17.84 -28.06 17.01
C PRO A 894 17.74 -27.11 18.22
N LEU A 895 18.46 -25.98 18.22
CA LEU A 895 18.34 -24.96 19.27
C LEU A 895 16.97 -24.29 19.24
N LEU A 896 16.51 -23.93 18.04
CA LEU A 896 15.19 -23.33 17.85
C LEU A 896 14.06 -24.32 18.19
N SER A 897 14.20 -25.58 17.77
CA SER A 897 13.26 -26.66 18.08
C SER A 897 13.15 -26.90 19.58
N ALA A 898 14.26 -26.90 20.33
CA ALA A 898 14.24 -27.01 21.78
C ALA A 898 13.53 -25.82 22.46
N ALA A 899 13.74 -24.60 21.95
CA ALA A 899 13.07 -23.41 22.47
C ALA A 899 11.56 -23.41 22.17
N VAL A 900 11.16 -23.83 20.97
CA VAL A 900 9.75 -24.03 20.57
C VAL A 900 9.10 -25.10 21.44
N ASP A 901 9.79 -26.21 21.71
CA ASP A 901 9.31 -27.26 22.60
C ASP A 901 9.12 -26.76 24.03
N ALA A 902 10.07 -25.98 24.55
CA ALA A 902 9.93 -25.34 25.86
C ALA A 902 8.72 -24.41 25.90
N PHE A 903 8.52 -23.60 24.84
CA PHE A 903 7.37 -22.70 24.73
C PHE A 903 6.03 -23.43 24.65
N ASN A 904 5.97 -24.55 23.92
CA ASN A 904 4.72 -25.28 23.69
C ASN A 904 4.38 -26.24 24.83
N LYS A 905 5.36 -26.81 25.54
CA LYS A 905 5.16 -27.95 26.45
C LYS A 905 5.41 -27.65 27.93
N MET A 906 6.16 -26.59 28.29
CA MET A 906 6.43 -26.32 29.71
C MET A 906 5.20 -25.84 30.46
N GLY A 907 5.10 -26.24 31.74
CA GLY A 907 4.09 -25.73 32.67
C GLY A 907 4.33 -24.27 33.06
N THR A 908 3.24 -23.62 33.48
CA THR A 908 3.24 -22.25 33.99
C THR A 908 3.65 -22.18 35.46
N PHE A 909 3.92 -20.97 35.96
CA PHE A 909 4.11 -20.72 37.40
C PHE A 909 2.96 -21.24 38.27
N LYS A 910 1.73 -21.21 37.74
CA LYS A 910 0.54 -21.72 38.42
C LYS A 910 0.58 -23.24 38.59
N ASP A 911 1.13 -23.96 37.62
CA ASP A 911 1.19 -25.43 37.65
C ASP A 911 2.19 -25.96 38.69
N ILE A 912 3.15 -25.13 39.08
CA ILE A 912 4.21 -25.46 40.07
C ILE A 912 4.05 -24.73 41.41
N ASP A 913 2.93 -24.02 41.64
CA ASP A 913 2.63 -23.26 42.86
C ASP A 913 3.72 -22.23 43.25
N VAL A 914 4.29 -21.55 42.24
CA VAL A 914 5.28 -20.50 42.42
C VAL A 914 4.68 -19.16 42.00
N LYS A 915 4.96 -18.08 42.74
CA LYS A 915 4.53 -16.74 42.36
C LYS A 915 5.27 -16.30 41.09
N ALA A 916 4.53 -15.89 40.07
CA ALA A 916 5.11 -15.39 38.82
C ALA A 916 6.03 -14.18 39.06
N TYR A 917 7.10 -14.11 38.29
CA TYR A 917 7.95 -12.92 38.26
C TYR A 917 7.19 -11.73 37.67
N HIS A 918 7.57 -10.52 38.07
CA HIS A 918 7.02 -9.29 37.52
C HIS A 918 8.11 -8.54 36.75
N ARG A 919 7.81 -8.10 35.53
CA ARG A 919 8.64 -7.11 34.83
C ARG A 919 8.48 -5.76 35.53
N PHE A 920 9.57 -5.23 36.08
CA PHE A 920 9.60 -3.84 36.55
C PHE A 920 9.68 -2.92 35.32
N LYS A 921 8.85 -1.89 35.28
CA LYS A 921 8.82 -0.90 34.20
C LYS A 921 10.00 0.05 34.26
#